data_AF-A0A9E0XF05-F1
#
_entry.id   AF-A0A9E0XF05-F1
#
_cell.length_a   1.000
_cell.length_b   1.000
_cell.length_c   1.000
_cell.angle_alpha   90.00
_cell.angle_beta   90.00
_cell.angle_gamma   90.00
#
_symmetry.space_group_name_H-M   'P 1'
#
loop_
_entity.id
_entity.type
_entity.pdbx_description
1 polymer ?
#
loop_
_entity_poly.entity_id
_entity_poly.type
_entity_poly.pdbx_seq_one_letter_code
_entity_poly.pdbx_strand_id
1 'polypeptide(L)'
;MPRSPFRRRSHLPRFLELIASVVVRVLYRVRARGAEKFPETGGVLLITNHISYVDVCVLQLACPRPIRYIGYKGLQRHWFFSWCFKVSGAIPISAQNPSSGVREAVRALKRGEVVCICPEGHISRTGQLMEIKAGFETIARLAKVPVVAAAVDGLWGSIFSFAGNKYIWKSPRLMPTHVFVQFGAPVPAERATPAWARLELLDLGALAFHERPVLRRHLGRECVRTLAKRPGHILVIDRTAERRPVSCGQLLAVAAAFSRRIRATVPEQRVGIVLPPGAGAFIANLAVICAGKTPVNLNFTAGRATVEKSLEIGGIRTVISADAVKAKVPAFPWPERTVDLRQEIAAMGGKRAILPWLLAVRLLPNQWIPALLGLPKVGDNAEAGLLFTSGSSGEPKGVVLTHRNILANCDQISSLSILPRTCMLVGCLPVFHSFGFTVTLWYPMLRGCRVVTVPSPLDTRRIIDAIREEGATVLLGAPTFIRPILKKAQPAELRSLDLVVTGAEKLPEDLSAKFRETYHIEIMQGYGLTETTPATNINQPHPAIVTSTGEHQTGHKPGAVGRLMPGMTARIVHPETGKDLPLTEVGMILFKGANVFTQYLNDEEKTRGAFRDGWFVTGDLGRFDDDGFLYIEGRLSRFSKIGGEMVPHGTIEQKIEEVMRWDQSDGLTFAVMGVPDPAKGEALVLLTTRDVAADDLRTALLDAGLPALWVPRIIHRVEKIPILGTGKTDLKACRELALTAVA
;
A
#
# COMPACT_ATOMS: atom_id res chain seq x y z
N MET A 1 33.45 16.01 6.62
CA MET A 1 34.86 16.37 6.42
C MET A 1 35.20 16.45 4.93
N PRO A 2 35.99 17.44 4.48
CA PRO A 2 36.50 17.48 3.11
C PRO A 2 37.41 16.26 2.89
N ARG A 3 37.09 15.43 1.89
CA ARG A 3 37.78 14.16 1.62
C ARG A 3 39.09 14.45 0.88
N SER A 4 40.22 13.94 1.37
CA SER A 4 41.53 14.03 0.69
C SER A 4 41.43 13.62 -0.78
N PRO A 5 41.98 14.43 -1.73
CA PRO A 5 41.96 14.11 -3.16
C PRO A 5 42.80 12.87 -3.52
N PHE A 6 43.63 12.37 -2.61
CA PHE A 6 44.54 11.25 -2.85
C PHE A 6 44.03 9.88 -2.40
N ARG A 7 42.92 9.80 -1.65
CA ARG A 7 42.35 8.52 -1.21
C ARG A 7 41.64 7.83 -2.39
N ARG A 8 42.09 6.63 -2.79
CA ARG A 8 41.42 5.82 -3.83
C ARG A 8 39.95 5.64 -3.44
N ARG A 9 39.02 5.96 -4.35
CA ARG A 9 37.57 5.84 -4.09
C ARG A 9 37.00 4.53 -4.60
N SER A 10 37.66 3.89 -5.57
CA SER A 10 37.26 2.60 -6.10
C SER A 10 38.47 1.73 -6.41
N HIS A 11 38.22 0.46 -6.76
CA HIS A 11 39.24 -0.42 -7.33
C HIS A 11 39.46 -0.18 -8.83
N LEU A 12 38.63 0.65 -9.48
CA LEU A 12 38.76 0.98 -10.89
C LEU A 12 40.03 1.81 -11.16
N PRO A 13 40.60 1.71 -12.38
CA PRO A 13 41.56 2.69 -12.87
C PRO A 13 40.98 4.13 -12.79
N ARG A 14 41.80 5.10 -12.38
CA ARG A 14 41.36 6.50 -12.13
C ARG A 14 40.57 7.13 -13.28
N PHE A 15 40.97 6.86 -14.53
CA PHE A 15 40.27 7.37 -15.72
C PHE A 15 38.85 6.79 -15.85
N LEU A 16 38.67 5.48 -15.63
CA LEU A 16 37.35 4.85 -15.67
C LEU A 16 36.48 5.29 -14.49
N GLU A 17 37.08 5.49 -13.32
CA GLU A 17 36.39 6.07 -12.16
C GLU A 17 35.85 7.47 -12.47
N LEU A 18 36.66 8.31 -13.12
CA LEU A 18 36.26 9.66 -13.52
C LEU A 18 35.06 9.62 -14.49
N ILE A 19 35.15 8.80 -15.54
CA ILE A 19 34.05 8.63 -16.52
C ILE A 19 32.79 8.14 -15.82
N ALA A 20 32.88 7.07 -15.04
CA ALA A 20 31.72 6.50 -14.33
C ALA A 20 31.11 7.53 -13.36
N SER A 21 31.93 8.30 -12.65
CA SER A 21 31.45 9.35 -11.76
C SER A 21 30.72 10.46 -12.50
N VAL A 22 31.22 10.91 -13.65
CA VAL A 22 30.56 11.93 -14.48
C VAL A 22 29.23 11.40 -15.02
N VAL A 23 29.23 10.21 -15.63
CA VAL A 23 28.01 9.59 -16.18
C VAL A 23 26.95 9.41 -15.10
N VAL A 24 27.32 8.86 -13.95
CA VAL A 24 26.35 8.64 -12.85
C VAL A 24 25.87 9.96 -12.27
N ARG A 25 26.70 11.02 -12.15
CA ARG A 25 26.25 12.34 -11.67
C ARG A 25 25.31 13.05 -12.64
N VAL A 26 25.44 12.79 -13.94
CA VAL A 26 24.51 13.31 -14.97
C VAL A 26 23.17 12.58 -14.89
N LEU A 27 23.19 11.25 -14.75
CA LEU A 27 21.99 10.42 -14.76
C LEU A 27 21.30 10.31 -13.39
N TYR A 28 22.04 10.48 -12.29
CA TYR A 28 21.60 10.22 -10.93
C TYR A 28 22.07 11.30 -9.95
N ARG A 29 21.17 11.65 -9.03
CA ARG A 29 21.46 12.51 -7.88
C ARG A 29 21.53 11.65 -6.63
N VAL A 30 22.70 11.08 -6.37
CA VAL A 30 22.95 10.21 -5.22
C VAL A 30 23.12 11.06 -3.96
N ARG A 31 22.34 10.75 -2.92
CA ARG A 31 22.51 11.28 -1.56
C ARG A 31 22.72 10.12 -0.60
N ALA A 32 23.73 10.24 0.25
CA ALA A 32 24.04 9.25 1.27
C ALA A 32 23.87 9.86 2.66
N ARG A 33 23.31 9.07 3.59
CA ARG A 33 23.22 9.39 5.03
C ARG A 33 23.71 8.19 5.84
N GLY A 34 24.25 8.42 7.04
CA GLY A 34 24.82 7.35 7.87
C GLY A 34 26.23 6.94 7.45
N ALA A 35 26.76 7.45 6.33
CA ALA A 35 28.09 7.11 5.84
C ALA A 35 29.21 7.57 6.79
N GLU A 36 28.92 8.54 7.66
CA GLU A 36 29.78 8.99 8.76
C GLU A 36 29.97 7.94 9.85
N LYS A 37 29.06 6.96 9.95
CA LYS A 37 29.15 5.84 10.91
C LYS A 37 29.94 4.65 10.33
N PHE A 38 30.33 4.72 9.06
CA PHE A 38 31.02 3.64 8.37
C PHE A 38 32.47 3.54 8.85
N PRO A 39 32.96 2.35 9.25
CA PRO A 39 34.32 2.22 9.79
C PRO A 39 35.41 2.73 8.84
N GLU A 40 36.28 3.62 9.34
CA GLU A 40 37.32 4.25 8.52
C GLU A 40 38.47 3.31 8.14
N THR A 41 38.75 2.33 9.01
CA THR A 41 39.81 1.33 8.90
C THR A 41 39.25 -0.07 9.21
N GLY A 42 40.07 -1.12 9.04
CA GLY A 42 39.65 -2.51 9.27
C GLY A 42 38.72 -3.07 8.18
N GLY A 43 38.52 -4.38 8.20
CA GLY A 43 37.64 -5.06 7.24
C GLY A 43 36.18 -4.81 7.58
N VAL A 44 35.32 -4.66 6.56
CA VAL A 44 33.88 -4.48 6.76
C VAL A 44 33.11 -5.30 5.73
N LEU A 45 32.17 -6.12 6.21
CA LEU A 45 31.20 -6.75 5.32
C LEU A 45 29.99 -5.81 5.16
N LEU A 46 29.77 -5.32 3.94
CA LEU A 46 28.63 -4.47 3.60
C LEU A 46 27.50 -5.31 3.00
N ILE A 47 26.32 -5.28 3.61
CA ILE A 47 25.11 -5.91 3.04
C ILE A 47 24.14 -4.86 2.51
N THR A 48 23.39 -5.17 1.45
CA THR A 48 22.48 -4.21 0.82
C THR A 48 21.33 -4.88 0.06
N ASN A 49 20.20 -4.19 -0.09
CA ASN A 49 19.13 -4.63 -0.98
C ASN A 49 19.54 -4.48 -2.46
N HIS A 50 19.01 -5.34 -3.33
CA HIS A 50 19.40 -5.40 -4.72
C HIS A 50 18.22 -5.16 -5.66
N ILE A 51 18.11 -3.94 -6.19
CA ILE A 51 16.96 -3.47 -6.99
C ILE A 51 17.33 -3.11 -8.43
N SER A 52 18.61 -2.98 -8.77
CA SER A 52 19.08 -2.66 -10.13
C SER A 52 20.52 -3.11 -10.40
N TYR A 53 20.90 -3.20 -11.68
CA TYR A 53 22.31 -3.44 -12.05
C TYR A 53 23.25 -2.27 -11.69
N VAL A 54 22.71 -1.07 -11.48
CA VAL A 54 23.50 0.15 -11.18
C VAL A 54 23.70 0.34 -9.67
N ASP A 55 23.13 -0.53 -8.84
CA ASP A 55 23.33 -0.52 -7.38
C ASP A 55 24.83 -0.52 -7.04
N VAL A 56 25.63 -1.29 -7.79
CA VAL A 56 27.10 -1.36 -7.69
C VAL A 56 27.74 0.02 -7.85
N CYS A 57 27.39 0.77 -8.91
CA CYS A 57 27.96 2.09 -9.15
C CYS A 57 27.49 3.13 -8.12
N VAL A 58 26.21 3.08 -7.75
CA VAL A 58 25.60 3.99 -6.78
C VAL A 58 26.20 3.80 -5.39
N LEU A 59 26.30 2.56 -4.93
CA LEU A 59 26.89 2.21 -3.65
C LEU A 59 28.36 2.59 -3.61
N GLN A 60 29.10 2.37 -4.69
CA GLN A 60 30.51 2.78 -4.74
C GLN A 60 30.68 4.30 -4.62
N LEU A 61 29.77 5.10 -5.20
CA LEU A 61 29.80 6.56 -5.05
C LEU A 61 29.37 7.04 -3.66
N ALA A 62 28.42 6.33 -3.05
CA ALA A 62 27.90 6.66 -1.72
C ALA A 62 28.88 6.26 -0.59
N CYS A 63 29.56 5.12 -0.75
CA CYS A 63 30.45 4.56 0.26
C CYS A 63 31.74 5.40 0.39
N PRO A 64 32.24 5.63 1.62
CA PRO A 64 33.49 6.36 1.83
C PRO A 64 34.74 5.57 1.46
N ARG A 65 34.64 4.27 1.19
CA ARG A 65 35.76 3.35 0.93
C ARG A 65 35.54 2.54 -0.36
N PRO A 66 36.62 2.09 -1.05
CA PRO A 66 36.51 1.17 -2.18
C PRO A 66 35.80 -0.12 -1.79
N ILE A 67 34.87 -0.58 -2.62
CA ILE A 67 34.07 -1.79 -2.39
C ILE A 67 34.49 -2.89 -3.37
N ARG A 68 34.70 -4.11 -2.85
CA ARG A 68 34.71 -5.33 -3.66
C ARG A 68 33.35 -5.99 -3.64
N TYR A 69 32.72 -6.11 -4.80
CA TYR A 69 31.42 -6.74 -4.91
C TYR A 69 31.56 -8.25 -5.07
N ILE A 70 30.76 -9.01 -4.33
CA ILE A 70 30.55 -10.43 -4.59
C ILE A 70 29.52 -10.55 -5.71
N GLY A 71 29.87 -11.23 -6.80
CA GLY A 71 29.03 -11.34 -8.00
C GLY A 71 28.93 -12.76 -8.53
N TYR A 72 27.83 -13.06 -9.23
CA TYR A 72 27.61 -14.38 -9.83
C TYR A 72 28.58 -14.65 -10.99
N LYS A 73 29.36 -15.73 -10.88
CA LYS A 73 30.41 -16.13 -11.84
C LYS A 73 29.86 -16.34 -13.26
N GLY A 74 28.62 -16.78 -13.41
CA GLY A 74 28.01 -17.02 -14.73
C GLY A 74 27.90 -15.76 -15.60
N LEU A 75 27.88 -14.56 -15.01
CA LEU A 75 27.92 -13.30 -15.76
C LEU A 75 29.23 -13.14 -16.55
N GLN A 76 30.34 -13.75 -16.10
CA GLN A 76 31.64 -13.69 -16.79
C GLN A 76 31.67 -14.44 -18.12
N ARG A 77 30.62 -15.21 -18.48
CA ARG A 77 30.49 -15.81 -19.82
C ARG A 77 30.43 -14.74 -20.92
N HIS A 78 29.91 -13.55 -20.61
CA HIS A 78 29.87 -12.44 -21.53
C HIS A 78 31.13 -11.57 -21.38
N TRP A 79 31.77 -11.21 -22.50
CA TRP A 79 33.06 -10.49 -22.51
C TRP A 79 33.03 -9.18 -21.71
N PHE A 80 31.96 -8.40 -21.84
CA PHE A 80 31.79 -7.12 -21.14
C PHE A 80 31.79 -7.29 -19.62
N PHE A 81 31.00 -8.23 -19.09
CA PHE A 81 30.93 -8.49 -17.66
C PHE A 81 32.22 -9.12 -17.13
N SER A 82 32.87 -9.99 -17.92
CA SER A 82 34.20 -10.52 -17.58
C SER A 82 35.24 -9.41 -17.41
N TRP A 83 35.26 -8.44 -18.33
CA TRP A 83 36.09 -7.25 -18.23
C TRP A 83 35.72 -6.39 -17.00
N CYS A 84 34.43 -6.13 -16.75
CA CYS A 84 33.99 -5.39 -15.56
C CYS A 84 34.40 -6.05 -14.25
N PHE A 85 34.34 -7.38 -14.14
CA PHE A 85 34.77 -8.11 -12.94
C PHE A 85 36.27 -7.93 -12.69
N LYS A 86 37.10 -8.06 -13.74
CA LYS A 86 38.56 -7.91 -13.64
C LYS A 86 38.94 -6.50 -13.20
N VAL A 87 38.33 -5.47 -13.81
CA VAL A 87 38.69 -4.07 -13.58
C VAL A 87 38.13 -3.54 -12.24
N SER A 88 36.98 -4.04 -11.78
CA SER A 88 36.38 -3.65 -10.50
C SER A 88 36.92 -4.43 -9.30
N GLY A 89 37.69 -5.49 -9.51
CA GLY A 89 38.16 -6.37 -8.44
C GLY A 89 37.02 -7.13 -7.74
N ALA A 90 35.92 -7.39 -8.46
CA ALA A 90 34.79 -8.16 -7.98
C ALA A 90 35.18 -9.62 -7.71
N ILE A 91 34.59 -10.20 -6.67
CA ILE A 91 34.85 -11.56 -6.20
C ILE A 91 33.78 -12.49 -6.82
N PRO A 92 34.14 -13.38 -7.77
CA PRO A 92 33.17 -14.25 -8.40
C PRO A 92 32.78 -15.42 -7.49
N ILE A 93 31.49 -15.65 -7.30
CA ILE A 93 30.93 -16.83 -6.65
C ILE A 93 30.16 -17.68 -7.67
N SER A 94 30.38 -18.99 -7.63
CA SER A 94 29.61 -19.96 -8.41
C SER A 94 28.77 -20.84 -7.49
N ALA A 95 27.61 -21.27 -7.95
CA ALA A 95 26.78 -22.23 -7.22
C ALA A 95 27.46 -23.61 -7.08
N GLN A 96 28.32 -23.98 -8.04
CA GLN A 96 29.02 -25.27 -8.06
C GLN A 96 30.23 -25.33 -7.12
N ASN A 97 30.87 -24.19 -6.84
CA ASN A 97 31.97 -24.08 -5.89
C ASN A 97 31.90 -22.74 -5.13
N PRO A 98 30.97 -22.61 -4.15
CA PRO A 98 30.84 -21.39 -3.36
C PRO A 98 32.04 -21.17 -2.42
N SER A 99 32.73 -22.24 -2.03
CA SER A 99 33.84 -22.21 -1.06
C SER A 99 35.03 -21.33 -1.48
N SER A 100 35.30 -21.23 -2.79
CA SER A 100 36.45 -20.45 -3.28
C SER A 100 36.22 -18.95 -3.13
N GLY A 101 35.03 -18.47 -3.50
CA GLY A 101 34.68 -17.05 -3.39
C GLY A 101 34.48 -16.61 -1.94
N VAL A 102 33.93 -17.48 -1.08
CA VAL A 102 33.88 -17.25 0.38
C VAL A 102 35.28 -17.07 0.95
N ARG A 103 36.23 -17.96 0.61
CA ARG A 103 37.64 -17.83 1.06
C ARG A 103 38.32 -16.56 0.57
N GLU A 104 38.03 -16.13 -0.65
CA GLU A 104 38.56 -14.88 -1.20
C GLU A 104 37.96 -13.64 -0.51
N ALA A 105 36.65 -13.64 -0.26
CA ALA A 105 35.98 -12.60 0.51
C ALA A 105 36.56 -12.48 1.93
N VAL A 106 36.72 -13.60 2.64
CA VAL A 106 37.35 -13.62 3.98
C VAL A 106 38.78 -13.09 3.93
N ARG A 107 39.58 -13.46 2.92
CA ARG A 107 40.94 -12.92 2.75
C ARG A 107 40.94 -11.41 2.51
N ALA A 108 40.05 -10.90 1.67
CA ALA A 108 39.93 -9.46 1.43
C ALA A 108 39.51 -8.70 2.69
N LEU A 109 38.53 -9.21 3.44
CA LEU A 109 38.11 -8.63 4.72
C LEU A 109 39.26 -8.61 5.75
N LYS A 110 40.02 -9.70 5.88
CA LYS A 110 41.19 -9.76 6.77
C LYS A 110 42.32 -8.79 6.38
N ARG A 111 42.41 -8.40 5.11
CA ARG A 111 43.32 -7.33 4.65
C ARG A 111 42.81 -5.92 4.93
N GLY A 112 41.65 -5.79 5.58
CA GLY A 112 41.06 -4.49 5.86
C GLY A 112 40.27 -3.92 4.69
N GLU A 113 39.82 -4.73 3.73
CA GLU A 113 39.03 -4.24 2.59
C GLU A 113 37.52 -4.27 2.91
N VAL A 114 36.72 -3.51 2.13
CA VAL A 114 35.25 -3.58 2.21
C VAL A 114 34.77 -4.57 1.17
N VAL A 115 34.03 -5.58 1.60
CA VAL A 115 33.39 -6.56 0.71
C VAL A 115 31.89 -6.35 0.79
N CYS A 116 31.22 -6.20 -0.36
CA CYS A 116 29.79 -6.03 -0.44
C CYS A 116 29.10 -7.27 -1.01
N ILE A 117 28.02 -7.70 -0.35
CA ILE A 117 27.16 -8.79 -0.78
C ILE A 117 25.70 -8.35 -0.73
N CYS A 118 24.92 -8.73 -1.73
CA CYS A 118 23.47 -8.62 -1.70
C CYS A 118 22.93 -9.94 -1.15
N PRO A 119 22.43 -10.01 0.09
CA PRO A 119 22.02 -11.26 0.70
C PRO A 119 20.75 -11.86 0.05
N GLU A 120 20.03 -11.11 -0.78
CA GLU A 120 18.94 -11.65 -1.62
C GLU A 120 19.45 -12.65 -2.68
N GLY A 121 20.74 -12.58 -3.04
CA GLY A 121 21.37 -13.46 -4.03
C GLY A 121 20.99 -13.18 -5.49
N HIS A 122 19.92 -12.42 -5.73
CA HIS A 122 19.46 -12.00 -7.06
C HIS A 122 18.90 -10.57 -7.03
N ILE A 123 18.80 -9.95 -8.21
CA ILE A 123 18.13 -8.65 -8.36
C ILE A 123 16.62 -8.85 -8.17
N SER A 124 16.01 -8.06 -7.29
CA SER A 124 14.56 -8.03 -7.10
C SER A 124 13.86 -7.68 -8.42
N ARG A 125 12.81 -8.42 -8.74
CA ARG A 125 11.92 -8.15 -9.88
C ARG A 125 10.51 -7.72 -9.45
N THR A 126 10.27 -7.66 -8.15
CA THR A 126 9.01 -7.21 -7.54
C THR A 126 9.11 -5.80 -6.97
N GLY A 127 10.32 -5.24 -6.83
CA GLY A 127 10.56 -3.94 -6.20
C GLY A 127 10.44 -3.97 -4.67
N GLN A 128 10.24 -5.15 -4.08
CA GLN A 128 10.19 -5.40 -2.65
C GLN A 128 11.46 -6.15 -2.21
N LEU A 129 11.77 -6.07 -0.91
CA LEU A 129 12.85 -6.84 -0.29
C LEU A 129 12.48 -8.32 -0.29
N MET A 130 13.28 -9.14 -0.97
CA MET A 130 13.07 -10.58 -1.13
C MET A 130 13.56 -11.35 0.10
N GLU A 131 13.63 -12.68 -0.01
CA GLU A 131 14.28 -13.56 0.97
C GLU A 131 15.72 -13.10 1.28
N ILE A 132 16.14 -13.14 2.54
CA ILE A 132 17.52 -12.87 2.94
C ILE A 132 18.21 -14.22 3.14
N LYS A 133 19.07 -14.61 2.18
CA LYS A 133 19.77 -15.89 2.23
C LYS A 133 20.85 -15.89 3.30
N ALA A 134 21.01 -17.04 3.93
CA ALA A 134 22.12 -17.33 4.83
C ALA A 134 23.48 -17.34 4.10
N GLY A 135 24.55 -17.14 4.85
CA GLY A 135 25.95 -17.30 4.42
C GLY A 135 26.80 -16.03 4.54
N PHE A 136 26.20 -14.84 4.54
CA PHE A 136 26.95 -13.60 4.77
C PHE A 136 27.46 -13.53 6.23
N GLU A 137 26.67 -14.05 7.17
CA GLU A 137 27.04 -14.17 8.58
C GLU A 137 28.26 -15.08 8.77
N THR A 138 28.38 -16.16 7.98
CA THR A 138 29.55 -17.04 8.00
C THR A 138 30.80 -16.31 7.50
N ILE A 139 30.68 -15.52 6.42
CA ILE A 139 31.79 -14.70 5.92
C ILE A 139 32.26 -13.72 7.01
N ALA A 140 31.32 -13.02 7.66
CA ALA A 140 31.63 -12.06 8.71
C ALA A 140 32.34 -12.72 9.91
N ARG A 141 31.83 -13.86 10.39
CA ARG A 141 32.38 -14.59 11.54
C ARG A 141 33.77 -15.16 11.26
N LEU A 142 33.99 -15.75 10.09
CA LEU A 142 35.31 -16.29 9.70
C LEU A 142 36.36 -15.18 9.53
N ALA A 143 35.93 -14.00 9.08
CA ALA A 143 36.79 -12.84 8.97
C ALA A 143 36.97 -12.08 10.30
N LYS A 144 36.09 -12.29 11.28
CA LYS A 144 36.01 -11.54 12.55
C LYS A 144 35.88 -10.03 12.32
N VAL A 145 34.99 -9.64 11.41
CA VAL A 145 34.77 -8.25 11.01
C VAL A 145 33.33 -7.81 11.26
N PRO A 146 33.08 -6.51 11.51
CA PRO A 146 31.72 -6.01 11.64
C PRO A 146 30.96 -6.07 10.30
N VAL A 147 29.65 -6.15 10.40
CA VAL A 147 28.70 -6.04 9.29
C VAL A 147 28.06 -4.66 9.32
N VAL A 148 27.97 -4.01 8.16
CA VAL A 148 27.21 -2.75 7.98
C VAL A 148 26.14 -3.00 6.93
N ALA A 149 24.90 -2.64 7.22
CA ALA A 149 23.82 -2.68 6.22
C ALA A 149 23.70 -1.32 5.50
N ALA A 150 23.26 -1.35 4.24
CA ALA A 150 22.88 -0.16 3.50
C ALA A 150 21.63 -0.43 2.67
N ALA A 151 20.64 0.45 2.75
CA ALA A 151 19.47 0.39 1.87
C ALA A 151 19.55 1.45 0.77
N VAL A 152 19.27 1.03 -0.46
CA VAL A 152 19.21 1.87 -1.65
C VAL A 152 17.75 2.08 -2.07
N ASP A 153 17.35 3.33 -2.21
CA ASP A 153 16.02 3.76 -2.67
C ASP A 153 16.12 4.65 -3.92
N GLY A 154 15.06 4.63 -4.74
CA GLY A 154 14.91 5.53 -5.90
C GLY A 154 15.43 4.98 -7.23
N LEU A 155 16.12 3.83 -7.24
CA LEU A 155 16.57 3.16 -8.48
C LEU A 155 15.47 2.35 -9.18
N TRP A 156 14.41 1.98 -8.47
CA TRP A 156 13.27 1.28 -9.07
C TRP A 156 12.49 2.19 -10.03
N GLY A 157 12.31 1.73 -11.28
CA GLY A 157 11.75 2.53 -12.37
C GLY A 157 12.82 3.26 -13.21
N SER A 158 14.11 3.08 -12.89
CA SER A 158 15.21 3.51 -13.76
C SER A 158 15.41 2.55 -14.94
N ILE A 159 16.23 2.95 -15.91
CA ILE A 159 16.51 2.13 -17.10
C ILE A 159 17.19 0.78 -16.77
N PHE A 160 17.79 0.64 -15.58
CA PHE A 160 18.53 -0.57 -15.17
C PHE A 160 17.84 -1.41 -14.10
N SER A 161 16.65 -1.03 -13.62
CA SER A 161 15.82 -1.89 -12.77
C SER A 161 14.87 -2.73 -13.63
N PHE A 162 14.21 -3.74 -13.04
CA PHE A 162 13.25 -4.58 -13.78
C PHE A 162 11.85 -3.97 -13.98
N ALA A 163 11.57 -2.83 -13.34
CA ALA A 163 10.26 -2.16 -13.33
C ALA A 163 9.52 -2.16 -14.71
N GLY A 164 8.32 -2.73 -14.77
CA GLY A 164 7.58 -2.88 -16.04
C GLY A 164 8.04 -4.06 -16.90
N ASN A 165 8.52 -5.14 -16.26
CA ASN A 165 8.89 -6.43 -16.87
C ASN A 165 9.98 -6.37 -17.95
N LYS A 166 10.89 -5.40 -17.89
CA LYS A 166 11.98 -5.22 -18.86
C LYS A 166 13.26 -4.79 -18.17
N TYR A 167 14.42 -5.18 -18.70
CA TYR A 167 15.72 -4.59 -18.35
C TYR A 167 16.24 -3.81 -19.57
N ILE A 168 16.74 -2.58 -19.37
CA ILE A 168 17.31 -1.74 -20.44
C ILE A 168 16.22 -1.39 -21.50
N TRP A 169 16.44 -0.41 -22.38
CA TRP A 169 15.47 0.03 -23.42
C TRP A 169 14.12 0.58 -22.92
N LYS A 170 14.10 1.18 -21.73
CA LYS A 170 12.99 2.01 -21.25
C LYS A 170 13.25 3.45 -21.64
N SER A 171 12.21 4.19 -22.02
CA SER A 171 12.32 5.65 -22.15
C SER A 171 12.91 6.18 -20.84
N PRO A 172 14.09 6.82 -20.86
CA PRO A 172 14.62 7.41 -19.64
C PRO A 172 13.56 8.37 -19.10
N ARG A 173 13.32 8.33 -17.79
CA ARG A 173 12.79 9.53 -17.14
C ARG A 173 13.88 10.57 -17.42
N LEU A 174 13.66 11.48 -18.37
CA LEU A 174 14.60 12.49 -18.88
C LEU A 174 14.96 13.55 -17.80
N MET A 175 15.27 13.12 -16.58
CA MET A 175 15.73 13.94 -15.46
C MET A 175 16.64 13.10 -14.58
N PRO A 176 17.63 13.72 -13.90
CA PRO A 176 18.48 13.00 -12.97
C PRO A 176 17.64 12.27 -11.93
N THR A 177 17.76 10.94 -11.86
CA THR A 177 16.99 10.12 -10.92
C THR A 177 17.55 10.33 -9.51
N HIS A 178 16.70 10.74 -8.57
CA HIS A 178 17.10 10.88 -7.18
C HIS A 178 17.28 9.50 -6.55
N VAL A 179 18.44 9.26 -5.97
CA VAL A 179 18.81 7.97 -5.35
C VAL A 179 19.29 8.24 -3.94
N PHE A 180 18.78 7.48 -2.99
CA PHE A 180 19.08 7.65 -1.58
C PHE A 180 19.72 6.37 -1.06
N VAL A 181 20.87 6.52 -0.41
CA VAL A 181 21.57 5.41 0.24
C VAL A 181 21.63 5.71 1.73
N GLN A 182 21.01 4.84 2.52
CA GLN A 182 21.02 4.95 3.98
C GLN A 182 21.92 3.85 4.54
N PHE A 183 23.02 4.23 5.18
CA PHE A 183 23.90 3.29 5.89
C PHE A 183 23.46 3.15 7.35
N GLY A 184 23.50 1.91 7.84
CA GLY A 184 23.30 1.54 9.23
C GLY A 184 24.57 1.64 10.07
N ALA A 185 24.44 1.34 11.36
CA ALA A 185 25.60 1.24 12.26
C ALA A 185 26.32 -0.11 12.07
N PRO A 186 27.64 -0.18 12.31
CA PRO A 186 28.36 -1.45 12.31
C PRO A 186 27.88 -2.34 13.46
N VAL A 187 27.63 -3.62 13.16
CA VAL A 187 27.30 -4.65 14.17
C VAL A 187 28.36 -5.75 14.19
N PRO A 188 28.67 -6.34 15.35
CA PRO A 188 29.50 -7.54 15.46
C PRO A 188 28.93 -8.71 14.64
N ALA A 189 29.82 -9.56 14.12
CA ALA A 189 29.46 -10.69 13.26
C ALA A 189 28.53 -11.71 13.95
N GLU A 190 28.56 -11.78 15.27
CA GLU A 190 27.75 -12.67 16.09
C GLU A 190 26.26 -12.26 16.05
N ARG A 191 25.98 -10.95 15.94
CA ARG A 191 24.62 -10.39 15.91
C ARG A 191 24.04 -10.25 14.51
N ALA A 192 24.86 -10.37 13.47
CA ALA A 192 24.47 -10.16 12.07
C ALA A 192 23.73 -11.39 11.49
N THR A 193 22.57 -11.74 12.04
CA THR A 193 21.73 -12.86 11.55
C THR A 193 20.88 -12.44 10.33
N PRO A 194 20.34 -13.39 9.54
CA PRO A 194 19.39 -13.08 8.47
C PRO A 194 18.16 -12.30 8.95
N ALA A 195 17.63 -12.64 10.14
CA ALA A 195 16.52 -11.92 10.77
C ALA A 195 16.87 -10.46 11.09
N TRP A 196 18.07 -10.22 11.66
CA TRP A 196 18.57 -8.86 11.87
C TRP A 196 18.72 -8.11 10.54
N ALA A 197 19.33 -8.74 9.53
CA ALA A 197 19.55 -8.12 8.23
C ALA A 197 18.23 -7.72 7.54
N ARG A 198 17.17 -8.54 7.64
CA ARG A 198 15.84 -8.18 7.14
C ARG A 198 15.31 -6.93 7.85
N LEU A 199 15.31 -6.91 9.18
CA LEU A 199 14.81 -5.77 9.97
C LEU A 199 15.60 -4.49 9.66
N GLU A 200 16.93 -4.57 9.67
CA GLU A 200 17.80 -3.44 9.39
C GLU A 200 17.60 -2.89 7.97
N LEU A 201 17.52 -3.76 6.96
CA LEU A 201 17.28 -3.31 5.57
C LEU A 201 15.89 -2.69 5.39
N LEU A 202 14.86 -3.19 6.07
CA LEU A 202 13.53 -2.56 6.07
C LEU A 202 13.56 -1.18 6.74
N ASP A 203 14.20 -1.05 7.90
CA ASP A 203 14.32 0.20 8.64
C ASP A 203 15.10 1.26 7.83
N LEU A 204 16.27 0.89 7.31
CA LEU A 204 17.09 1.76 6.47
C LEU A 204 16.36 2.12 5.16
N GLY A 205 15.60 1.17 4.59
CA GLY A 205 14.78 1.38 3.40
C GLY A 205 13.65 2.39 3.65
N ALA A 206 12.99 2.31 4.80
CA ALA A 206 12.01 3.30 5.23
C ALA A 206 12.65 4.70 5.37
N LEU A 207 13.81 4.81 6.02
CA LEU A 207 14.53 6.08 6.15
C LEU A 207 14.94 6.65 4.78
N ALA A 208 15.45 5.82 3.87
CA ALA A 208 15.81 6.25 2.52
C ALA A 208 14.59 6.74 1.73
N PHE A 209 13.45 6.06 1.84
CA PHE A 209 12.20 6.47 1.20
C PHE A 209 11.69 7.83 1.71
N HIS A 210 11.87 8.11 3.01
CA HIS A 210 11.45 9.39 3.61
C HIS A 210 12.13 10.62 2.98
N GLU A 211 13.29 10.45 2.33
CA GLU A 211 14.04 11.51 1.66
C GLU A 211 13.52 11.86 0.26
N ARG A 212 12.56 11.09 -0.28
CA ARG A 212 11.99 11.34 -1.60
C ARG A 212 11.37 12.74 -1.67
N PRO A 213 11.76 13.60 -2.65
CA PRO A 213 11.28 14.98 -2.70
C PRO A 213 9.78 15.11 -2.92
N VAL A 214 9.14 14.09 -3.52
CA VAL A 214 7.70 14.08 -3.75
C VAL A 214 6.91 14.14 -2.43
N LEU A 215 7.43 13.56 -1.35
CA LEU A 215 6.75 13.49 -0.05
C LEU A 215 6.55 14.85 0.62
N ARG A 216 7.37 15.84 0.27
CA ARG A 216 7.24 17.21 0.79
C ARG A 216 6.28 18.07 -0.03
N ARG A 217 5.82 17.61 -1.20
CA ARG A 217 5.04 18.43 -2.13
C ARG A 217 3.59 18.57 -1.69
N HIS A 218 2.91 19.55 -2.28
CA HIS A 218 1.48 19.72 -2.13
C HIS A 218 0.71 18.80 -3.11
N LEU A 219 -0.21 17.98 -2.57
CA LEU A 219 -0.99 16.99 -3.33
C LEU A 219 -1.70 17.60 -4.55
N GLY A 220 -2.49 18.65 -4.34
CA GLY A 220 -3.21 19.32 -5.42
C GLY A 220 -2.29 19.88 -6.51
N ARG A 221 -1.08 20.33 -6.14
CA ARG A 221 -0.10 20.86 -7.11
C ARG A 221 0.41 19.74 -8.03
N GLU A 222 0.68 18.57 -7.48
CA GLU A 222 1.14 17.42 -8.26
C GLU A 222 0.04 16.86 -9.17
N CYS A 223 -1.20 16.79 -8.69
CA CYS A 223 -2.36 16.43 -9.51
C CYS A 223 -2.52 17.40 -10.69
N VAL A 224 -2.58 18.71 -10.43
CA VAL A 224 -2.70 19.74 -11.47
C VAL A 224 -1.57 19.63 -12.49
N ARG A 225 -0.32 19.47 -12.03
CA ARG A 225 0.85 19.33 -12.92
C ARG A 225 0.77 18.09 -13.81
N THR A 226 0.29 16.97 -13.30
CA THR A 226 0.11 15.73 -14.07
C THR A 226 -1.01 15.88 -15.10
N LEU A 227 -2.18 16.39 -14.70
CA LEU A 227 -3.33 16.58 -15.57
C LEU A 227 -3.01 17.57 -16.71
N ALA A 228 -2.36 18.68 -16.39
CA ALA A 228 -1.94 19.67 -17.38
C ALA A 228 -0.84 19.18 -18.33
N LYS A 229 -0.13 18.08 -18.01
CA LYS A 229 0.90 17.53 -18.90
C LYS A 229 0.31 16.91 -20.17
N ARG A 230 -0.94 16.40 -20.10
CA ARG A 230 -1.62 15.72 -21.22
C ARG A 230 -3.10 16.09 -21.25
N PRO A 231 -3.46 17.35 -21.58
CA PRO A 231 -4.83 17.82 -21.48
C PRO A 231 -5.85 17.01 -22.28
N GLY A 232 -5.48 16.48 -23.46
CA GLY A 232 -6.36 15.68 -24.30
C GLY A 232 -6.50 14.20 -23.90
N HIS A 233 -5.74 13.74 -22.91
CA HIS A 233 -5.85 12.35 -22.46
C HIS A 233 -7.15 12.15 -21.68
N ILE A 234 -7.97 11.17 -22.08
CA ILE A 234 -9.14 10.74 -21.30
C ILE A 234 -8.67 10.09 -20.01
N LEU A 235 -9.01 10.71 -18.88
CA LEU A 235 -8.66 10.19 -17.56
C LEU A 235 -9.79 9.35 -16.97
N VAL A 236 -11.02 9.88 -17.03
CA VAL A 236 -12.21 9.24 -16.44
C VAL A 236 -13.20 8.92 -17.54
N ILE A 237 -13.72 7.70 -17.56
CA ILE A 237 -14.89 7.31 -18.33
C ILE A 237 -16.00 7.08 -17.32
N ASP A 238 -16.86 8.08 -17.17
CA ASP A 238 -17.91 8.05 -16.16
C ASP A 238 -19.10 7.23 -16.65
N ARG A 239 -19.51 6.23 -15.87
CA ARG A 239 -20.71 5.40 -16.10
C ARG A 239 -21.71 5.45 -14.95
N THR A 240 -21.67 6.51 -14.13
CA THR A 240 -22.67 6.76 -13.07
C THR A 240 -24.09 6.84 -13.64
N ALA A 241 -24.25 7.53 -14.78
CA ALA A 241 -25.45 7.54 -15.60
C ALA A 241 -25.10 7.00 -17.01
N GLU A 242 -25.08 7.87 -18.00
CA GLU A 242 -24.60 7.56 -19.35
C GLU A 242 -23.08 7.60 -19.44
N ARG A 243 -22.53 6.91 -20.44
CA ARG A 243 -21.09 6.88 -20.71
C ARG A 243 -20.59 8.28 -21.07
N ARG A 244 -19.74 8.86 -20.21
CA ARG A 244 -19.16 10.18 -20.43
C ARG A 244 -17.64 10.18 -20.27
N PRO A 245 -16.87 10.31 -21.36
CA PRO A 245 -15.43 10.50 -21.26
C PRO A 245 -15.10 11.91 -20.77
N VAL A 246 -14.16 12.01 -19.83
CA VAL A 246 -13.64 13.25 -19.25
C VAL A 246 -12.12 13.27 -19.40
N SER A 247 -11.64 14.23 -20.18
CA SER A 247 -10.20 14.45 -20.36
C SER A 247 -9.55 15.11 -19.15
N CYS A 248 -8.23 14.95 -19.00
CA CYS A 248 -7.43 15.63 -17.99
C CYS A 248 -7.65 17.15 -18.01
N GLY A 249 -7.71 17.75 -19.20
CA GLY A 249 -7.92 19.18 -19.38
C GLY A 249 -9.31 19.62 -18.93
N GLN A 250 -10.36 18.87 -19.29
CA GLN A 250 -11.73 19.14 -18.83
C GLN A 250 -11.85 19.00 -17.32
N LEU A 251 -11.34 17.91 -16.74
CA LEU A 251 -11.36 17.67 -15.30
C LEU A 251 -10.69 18.83 -14.56
N LEU A 252 -9.47 19.18 -14.98
CA LEU A 252 -8.69 20.26 -14.37
C LEU A 252 -9.38 21.62 -14.52
N ALA A 253 -9.90 21.94 -15.71
CA ALA A 253 -10.52 23.25 -15.94
C ALA A 253 -11.80 23.45 -15.11
N VAL A 254 -12.63 22.41 -14.98
CA VAL A 254 -13.82 22.46 -14.12
C VAL A 254 -13.41 22.57 -12.66
N ALA A 255 -12.46 21.75 -12.20
CA ALA A 255 -11.99 21.80 -10.82
C ALA A 255 -11.31 23.13 -10.47
N ALA A 256 -10.56 23.73 -11.40
CA ALA A 256 -9.93 25.03 -11.26
C ALA A 256 -10.94 26.16 -11.12
N ALA A 257 -11.95 26.22 -11.99
CA ALA A 257 -13.03 27.19 -11.89
C ALA A 257 -13.81 27.01 -10.57
N PHE A 258 -14.15 25.77 -10.22
CA PHE A 258 -14.90 25.47 -9.01
C PHE A 258 -14.09 25.76 -7.73
N SER A 259 -12.78 25.54 -7.73
CA SER A 259 -11.90 25.87 -6.59
C SER A 259 -11.91 27.36 -6.25
N ARG A 260 -12.05 28.25 -7.24
CA ARG A 260 -12.17 29.70 -7.01
C ARG A 260 -13.50 30.05 -6.35
N ARG A 261 -14.59 29.41 -6.79
CA ARG A 261 -15.90 29.54 -6.17
C ARG A 261 -15.87 29.07 -4.72
N ILE A 262 -15.36 27.86 -4.46
CA ILE A 262 -15.21 27.31 -3.10
C ILE A 262 -14.38 28.26 -2.22
N ARG A 263 -13.25 28.77 -2.72
CA ARG A 263 -12.40 29.70 -1.96
C ARG A 263 -13.13 31.00 -1.60
N ALA A 264 -14.00 31.48 -2.47
CA ALA A 264 -14.76 32.72 -2.27
C ALA A 264 -15.98 32.54 -1.36
N THR A 265 -16.65 31.38 -1.43
CA THR A 265 -17.95 31.21 -0.76
C THR A 265 -17.85 30.42 0.54
N VAL A 266 -16.96 29.43 0.63
CA VAL A 266 -16.89 28.50 1.77
C VAL A 266 -15.86 29.00 2.79
N PRO A 267 -16.23 29.45 3.99
CA PRO A 267 -15.28 29.91 4.99
C PRO A 267 -14.57 28.76 5.72
N GLU A 268 -15.21 27.60 5.86
CA GLU A 268 -14.68 26.49 6.66
C GLU A 268 -13.47 25.82 5.99
N GLN A 269 -12.55 25.26 6.79
CA GLN A 269 -11.38 24.55 6.25
C GLN A 269 -11.71 23.16 5.71
N ARG A 270 -12.70 22.48 6.28
CA ARG A 270 -13.12 21.14 5.86
C ARG A 270 -14.42 21.22 5.08
N VAL A 271 -14.45 20.59 3.91
CA VAL A 271 -15.63 20.56 3.04
C VAL A 271 -16.06 19.11 2.85
N GLY A 272 -17.30 18.81 3.24
CA GLY A 272 -17.89 17.49 3.08
C GLY A 272 -18.14 17.18 1.61
N ILE A 273 -17.94 15.94 1.20
CA ILE A 273 -18.24 15.44 -0.14
C ILE A 273 -19.08 14.16 0.01
N VAL A 274 -20.25 14.18 -0.59
CA VAL A 274 -21.20 13.06 -0.63
C VAL A 274 -21.48 12.75 -2.09
N LEU A 275 -20.58 11.99 -2.72
CA LEU A 275 -20.69 11.60 -4.12
C LEU A 275 -20.19 10.15 -4.29
N PRO A 276 -20.85 9.34 -5.13
CA PRO A 276 -20.33 8.04 -5.51
C PRO A 276 -19.08 8.18 -6.42
N PRO A 277 -18.34 7.10 -6.67
CA PRO A 277 -17.27 7.07 -7.67
C PRO A 277 -17.79 7.53 -9.04
N GLY A 278 -17.18 8.57 -9.59
CA GLY A 278 -17.66 9.26 -10.79
C GLY A 278 -16.87 10.54 -11.06
N ALA A 279 -17.12 11.18 -12.21
CA ALA A 279 -16.45 12.43 -12.58
C ALA A 279 -16.73 13.54 -11.54
N GLY A 280 -17.92 13.55 -10.94
CA GLY A 280 -18.27 14.48 -9.87
C GLY A 280 -17.36 14.37 -8.66
N ALA A 281 -17.07 13.16 -8.19
CA ALA A 281 -16.17 12.93 -7.04
C ALA A 281 -14.73 13.39 -7.34
N PHE A 282 -14.23 13.16 -8.55
CA PHE A 282 -12.92 13.65 -8.98
C PHE A 282 -12.86 15.18 -9.01
N ILE A 283 -13.88 15.81 -9.61
CA ILE A 283 -13.97 17.27 -9.71
C ILE A 283 -14.05 17.90 -8.31
N ALA A 284 -14.93 17.39 -7.44
CA ALA A 284 -15.13 17.93 -6.10
C ALA A 284 -13.85 17.81 -5.24
N ASN A 285 -13.23 16.64 -5.18
CA ASN A 285 -12.01 16.43 -4.39
C ASN A 285 -10.84 17.30 -4.90
N LEU A 286 -10.66 17.38 -6.22
CA LEU A 286 -9.61 18.22 -6.81
C LEU A 286 -9.89 19.72 -6.60
N ALA A 287 -11.15 20.16 -6.70
CA ALA A 287 -11.53 21.55 -6.49
C ALA A 287 -11.32 21.98 -5.03
N VAL A 288 -11.71 21.15 -4.06
CA VAL A 288 -11.54 21.45 -2.63
C VAL A 288 -10.05 21.56 -2.27
N ILE A 289 -9.21 20.61 -2.69
CA ILE A 289 -7.76 20.70 -2.40
C ILE A 289 -7.11 21.89 -3.13
N CYS A 290 -7.59 22.25 -4.33
CA CYS A 290 -7.11 23.43 -5.05
C CYS A 290 -7.59 24.75 -4.42
N ALA A 291 -8.70 24.74 -3.70
CA ALA A 291 -9.18 25.88 -2.95
C ALA A 291 -8.32 26.18 -1.71
N GLY A 292 -7.41 25.26 -1.33
CA GLY A 292 -6.62 25.33 -0.10
C GLY A 292 -7.39 24.81 1.11
N LYS A 293 -8.32 23.87 0.88
CA LYS A 293 -9.21 23.27 1.88
C LYS A 293 -9.06 21.74 1.90
N THR A 294 -9.58 21.11 2.94
CA THR A 294 -9.53 19.65 3.10
C THR A 294 -10.83 18.99 2.64
N PRO A 295 -10.78 18.07 1.65
CA PRO A 295 -11.92 17.24 1.30
C PRO A 295 -12.20 16.18 2.36
N VAL A 296 -13.47 16.08 2.78
CA VAL A 296 -13.96 15.04 3.70
C VAL A 296 -15.00 14.20 2.98
N ASN A 297 -14.63 13.00 2.55
CA ASN A 297 -15.57 12.11 1.87
C ASN A 297 -16.39 11.36 2.93
N LEU A 298 -17.68 11.65 3.00
CA LEU A 298 -18.57 11.15 4.07
C LEU A 298 -19.24 9.83 3.65
N ASN A 299 -19.30 8.90 4.59
CA ASN A 299 -19.96 7.62 4.38
C ASN A 299 -21.49 7.79 4.47
N PHE A 300 -22.12 7.97 3.32
CA PHE A 300 -23.58 8.08 3.21
C PHE A 300 -24.35 6.76 3.33
N THR A 301 -23.63 5.66 3.58
CA THR A 301 -24.23 4.35 3.88
C THR A 301 -24.21 4.02 5.38
N ALA A 302 -23.57 4.87 6.20
CA ALA A 302 -23.58 4.74 7.65
C ALA A 302 -24.92 5.23 8.22
N GLY A 303 -25.24 4.77 9.44
CA GLY A 303 -26.41 5.24 10.18
C GLY A 303 -26.37 6.75 10.43
N ARG A 304 -27.55 7.38 10.44
CA ARG A 304 -27.72 8.83 10.57
C ARG A 304 -26.91 9.44 11.73
N ALA A 305 -27.02 8.86 12.93
CA ALA A 305 -26.31 9.35 14.12
C ALA A 305 -24.78 9.34 13.95
N THR A 306 -24.23 8.30 13.32
CA THR A 306 -22.79 8.22 13.00
C THR A 306 -22.38 9.33 12.04
N VAL A 307 -23.21 9.66 11.05
CA VAL A 307 -22.93 10.73 10.11
C VAL A 307 -23.05 12.11 10.77
N GLU A 308 -24.08 12.35 11.59
CA GLU A 308 -24.24 13.60 12.37
C GLU A 308 -23.02 13.84 13.25
N LYS A 309 -22.55 12.79 13.95
CA LYS A 309 -21.34 12.89 14.77
C LYS A 309 -20.08 13.13 13.94
N SER A 310 -19.99 12.54 12.73
CA SER A 310 -18.87 12.80 11.81
C SER A 310 -18.86 14.25 11.32
N LEU A 311 -20.04 14.82 11.03
CA LEU A 311 -20.19 16.24 10.65
C LEU A 311 -19.75 17.15 11.81
N GLU A 312 -20.18 16.84 13.03
CA GLU A 312 -19.82 17.56 14.25
C GLU A 312 -18.31 17.53 14.51
N ILE A 313 -17.70 16.33 14.62
CA ILE A 313 -16.25 16.16 14.86
C ILE A 313 -15.43 16.84 13.76
N GLY A 314 -15.87 16.72 12.50
CA GLY A 314 -15.21 17.33 11.36
C GLY A 314 -15.37 18.85 11.28
N GLY A 315 -16.32 19.44 12.03
CA GLY A 315 -16.71 20.84 11.88
C GLY A 315 -17.27 21.14 10.47
N ILE A 316 -17.97 20.17 9.87
CA ILE A 316 -18.41 20.23 8.47
C ILE A 316 -19.78 20.90 8.40
N ARG A 317 -19.81 22.12 7.88
CA ARG A 317 -21.04 22.89 7.66
C ARG A 317 -21.47 22.93 6.19
N THR A 318 -20.51 22.74 5.28
CA THR A 318 -20.74 22.75 3.84
C THR A 318 -20.52 21.36 3.27
N VAL A 319 -21.50 20.84 2.51
CA VAL A 319 -21.40 19.55 1.80
C VAL A 319 -21.59 19.76 0.31
N ILE A 320 -20.70 19.20 -0.51
CA ILE A 320 -20.83 19.12 -1.96
C ILE A 320 -21.46 17.76 -2.32
N SER A 321 -22.55 17.78 -3.06
CA SER A 321 -23.24 16.58 -3.55
C SER A 321 -23.91 16.83 -4.89
N ALA A 322 -24.82 15.95 -5.29
CA ALA A 322 -25.70 16.12 -6.44
C ALA A 322 -27.15 15.84 -6.02
N ASP A 323 -28.13 16.52 -6.62
CA ASP A 323 -29.56 16.34 -6.31
C ASP A 323 -30.01 14.88 -6.48
N ALA A 324 -29.50 14.20 -7.52
CA ALA A 324 -29.75 12.78 -7.74
C ALA A 324 -29.21 11.89 -6.61
N VAL A 325 -28.14 12.31 -5.92
CA VAL A 325 -27.60 11.60 -4.75
C VAL A 325 -28.48 11.91 -3.53
N LYS A 326 -28.83 13.18 -3.29
CA LYS A 326 -29.74 13.59 -2.21
C LYS A 326 -31.06 12.81 -2.25
N ALA A 327 -31.64 12.66 -3.44
CA ALA A 327 -32.87 11.88 -3.65
C ALA A 327 -32.70 10.40 -3.31
N LYS A 328 -31.51 9.82 -3.53
CA LYS A 328 -31.21 8.40 -3.26
C LYS A 328 -30.84 8.12 -1.80
N VAL A 329 -30.36 9.12 -1.05
CA VAL A 329 -30.02 9.02 0.37
C VAL A 329 -30.72 10.14 1.17
N PRO A 330 -32.07 10.08 1.28
CA PRO A 330 -32.84 11.10 2.00
C PRO A 330 -32.59 11.06 3.51
N ALA A 331 -32.20 9.89 4.05
CA ALA A 331 -31.89 9.72 5.47
C ALA A 331 -30.57 10.37 5.91
N PHE A 332 -29.72 10.78 4.95
CA PHE A 332 -28.48 11.48 5.25
C PHE A 332 -28.77 12.83 5.92
N PRO A 333 -28.09 13.19 7.01
CA PRO A 333 -28.26 14.47 7.71
C PRO A 333 -27.63 15.62 6.90
N TRP A 334 -28.31 16.05 5.84
CA TRP A 334 -27.83 17.12 4.96
C TRP A 334 -27.70 18.45 5.73
N PRO A 335 -26.50 19.06 5.81
CA PRO A 335 -26.36 20.40 6.37
C PRO A 335 -27.15 21.42 5.54
N GLU A 336 -27.57 22.53 6.17
CA GLU A 336 -28.27 23.63 5.50
C GLU A 336 -27.53 24.08 4.24
N ARG A 337 -26.20 24.14 4.31
CA ARG A 337 -25.33 24.49 3.19
C ARG A 337 -24.90 23.27 2.37
N THR A 338 -25.89 22.60 1.79
CA THR A 338 -25.66 21.52 0.81
C THR A 338 -25.68 22.08 -0.60
N VAL A 339 -24.57 21.88 -1.30
CA VAL A 339 -24.25 22.49 -2.59
C VAL A 339 -24.33 21.43 -3.69
N ASP A 340 -25.22 21.63 -4.67
CA ASP A 340 -25.26 20.79 -5.88
C ASP A 340 -24.15 21.17 -6.85
N LEU A 341 -23.33 20.18 -7.21
CA LEU A 341 -22.16 20.37 -8.07
C LEU A 341 -22.53 20.93 -9.45
N ARG A 342 -23.63 20.48 -10.06
CA ARG A 342 -24.04 20.94 -11.40
C ARG A 342 -24.57 22.37 -11.34
N GLN A 343 -25.39 22.68 -10.33
CA GLN A 343 -25.95 24.01 -10.13
C GLN A 343 -24.83 25.04 -9.84
N GLU A 344 -23.85 24.72 -9.00
CA GLU A 344 -22.70 25.62 -8.80
C GLU A 344 -21.86 25.82 -10.05
N ILE A 345 -21.66 24.76 -10.84
CA ILE A 345 -20.97 24.89 -12.12
C ILE A 345 -21.73 25.86 -13.04
N ALA A 346 -23.07 25.82 -13.05
CA ALA A 346 -23.87 26.79 -13.79
C ALA A 346 -23.76 28.20 -13.18
N ALA A 347 -23.89 28.33 -11.87
CA ALA A 347 -23.87 29.60 -11.13
C ALA A 347 -22.53 30.33 -11.24
N MET A 348 -21.40 29.62 -11.36
CA MET A 348 -20.10 30.24 -11.60
C MET A 348 -19.91 30.74 -13.05
N GLY A 349 -20.92 30.65 -13.92
CA GLY A 349 -20.87 31.08 -15.32
C GLY A 349 -20.66 29.94 -16.32
N GLY A 350 -20.75 28.68 -15.87
CA GLY A 350 -20.69 27.49 -16.72
C GLY A 350 -19.48 27.46 -17.63
N LYS A 351 -19.74 27.33 -18.94
CA LYS A 351 -18.69 27.26 -19.98
C LYS A 351 -17.80 28.51 -19.99
N ARG A 352 -18.33 29.71 -19.67
CA ARG A 352 -17.55 30.97 -19.69
C ARG A 352 -16.47 30.98 -18.61
N ALA A 353 -16.73 30.42 -17.45
CA ALA A 353 -15.73 30.31 -16.38
C ALA A 353 -14.73 29.16 -16.58
N ILE A 354 -15.13 28.10 -17.30
CA ILE A 354 -14.28 26.94 -17.58
C ILE A 354 -13.31 27.22 -18.75
N LEU A 355 -13.75 27.98 -19.77
CA LEU A 355 -12.99 28.20 -21.00
C LEU A 355 -11.58 28.80 -20.79
N PRO A 356 -11.36 29.83 -19.95
CA PRO A 356 -10.02 30.37 -19.70
C PRO A 356 -9.06 29.31 -19.14
N TRP A 357 -9.56 28.42 -18.29
CA TRP A 357 -8.75 27.32 -17.75
C TRP A 357 -8.45 26.25 -18.78
N LEU A 358 -9.41 25.92 -19.65
CA LEU A 358 -9.15 25.01 -20.78
C LEU A 358 -8.05 25.55 -21.70
N LEU A 359 -8.09 26.85 -22.02
CA LEU A 359 -7.05 27.52 -22.82
C LEU A 359 -5.71 27.52 -22.08
N ALA A 360 -5.69 27.94 -20.81
CA ALA A 360 -4.48 27.96 -20.00
C ALA A 360 -3.81 26.58 -19.95
N VAL A 361 -4.56 25.53 -19.67
CA VAL A 361 -4.04 24.15 -19.57
C VAL A 361 -3.54 23.63 -20.93
N ARG A 362 -4.08 24.11 -22.05
CA ARG A 362 -3.66 23.68 -23.39
C ARG A 362 -2.47 24.48 -23.95
N LEU A 363 -2.33 25.74 -23.56
CA LEU A 363 -1.35 26.67 -24.13
C LEU A 363 -0.12 26.91 -23.22
N LEU A 364 -0.28 26.85 -21.90
CA LEU A 364 0.80 27.16 -20.96
C LEU A 364 1.58 25.91 -20.55
N PRO A 365 2.86 26.05 -20.15
CA PRO A 365 3.61 24.98 -19.51
C PRO A 365 2.88 24.42 -18.29
N ASN A 366 2.80 23.09 -18.19
CA ASN A 366 2.09 22.42 -17.10
C ASN A 366 2.58 22.79 -15.68
N GLN A 367 3.81 23.28 -15.55
CA GLN A 367 4.39 23.74 -14.28
C GLN A 367 3.83 25.10 -13.81
N TRP A 368 3.26 25.90 -14.73
CA TRP A 368 2.73 27.22 -14.45
C TRP A 368 1.28 27.16 -13.97
N ILE A 369 0.49 26.18 -14.41
CA ILE A 369 -0.92 26.04 -14.02
C ILE A 369 -1.12 25.98 -12.50
N PRO A 370 -0.35 25.21 -11.71
CA PRO A 370 -0.49 25.24 -10.26
C PRO A 370 -0.17 26.61 -9.64
N ALA A 371 0.76 27.37 -10.23
CA ALA A 371 1.08 28.72 -9.75
C ALA A 371 -0.06 29.70 -10.06
N LEU A 372 -0.70 29.58 -11.23
CA LEU A 372 -1.88 30.36 -11.60
C LEU A 372 -3.07 30.11 -10.65
N LEU A 373 -3.16 28.91 -10.08
CA LEU A 373 -4.15 28.56 -9.05
C LEU A 373 -3.75 29.00 -7.61
N GLY A 374 -2.54 29.53 -7.44
CA GLY A 374 -2.00 29.88 -6.13
C GLY A 374 -1.67 28.67 -5.25
N LEU A 375 -1.35 27.51 -5.84
CA LEU A 375 -1.10 26.29 -5.06
C LEU A 375 0.31 26.28 -4.44
N PRO A 376 0.43 26.02 -3.13
CA PRO A 376 1.71 25.90 -2.45
C PRO A 376 2.63 24.86 -3.10
N LYS A 377 3.95 25.09 -3.02
CA LYS A 377 4.94 24.10 -3.47
C LYS A 377 5.09 22.95 -2.46
N VAL A 378 4.91 23.25 -1.18
CA VAL A 378 5.10 22.35 -0.04
C VAL A 378 3.75 22.06 0.60
N GLY A 379 3.49 20.80 0.91
CA GLY A 379 2.33 20.36 1.69
C GLY A 379 2.77 19.59 2.93
N ASP A 380 3.65 18.60 2.74
CA ASP A 380 4.26 17.79 3.81
C ASP A 380 3.20 17.28 4.81
N ASN A 381 3.31 17.61 6.10
CA ASN A 381 2.40 17.13 7.14
C ASN A 381 1.09 17.93 7.27
N ALA A 382 0.82 18.91 6.39
CA ALA A 382 -0.48 19.58 6.40
C ALA A 382 -1.61 18.62 5.96
N GLU A 383 -2.78 18.77 6.59
CA GLU A 383 -3.98 17.98 6.32
C GLU A 383 -4.40 18.12 4.85
N ALA A 384 -4.64 17.00 4.18
CA ALA A 384 -5.01 16.92 2.77
C ALA A 384 -6.24 16.05 2.50
N GLY A 385 -6.68 15.28 3.50
CA GLY A 385 -7.92 14.54 3.48
C GLY A 385 -8.32 14.11 4.89
N LEU A 386 -9.61 13.96 5.12
CA LEU A 386 -10.15 13.37 6.34
C LEU A 386 -11.11 12.25 5.95
N LEU A 387 -10.94 11.08 6.56
CA LEU A 387 -11.83 9.95 6.41
C LEU A 387 -12.31 9.50 7.79
N PHE A 388 -13.57 9.10 7.91
CA PHE A 388 -14.11 8.58 9.15
C PHE A 388 -14.11 7.06 9.15
N THR A 389 -13.65 6.45 10.24
CA THR A 389 -13.73 5.01 10.48
C THR A 389 -14.71 4.71 11.63
N SER A 390 -15.34 3.54 11.58
CA SER A 390 -16.15 3.04 12.69
C SER A 390 -15.23 2.75 13.87
N GLY A 391 -15.34 3.51 14.96
CA GLY A 391 -14.55 3.29 16.15
C GLY A 391 -14.94 2.01 16.89
N SER A 392 -13.99 1.44 17.65
CA SER A 392 -14.21 0.29 18.54
C SER A 392 -15.28 0.54 19.61
N SER A 393 -15.53 1.79 19.98
CA SER A 393 -16.60 2.22 20.90
C SER A 393 -17.92 2.57 20.21
N GLY A 394 -18.01 2.43 18.88
CA GLY A 394 -19.18 2.80 18.08
C GLY A 394 -19.22 4.26 17.61
N GLU A 395 -18.42 5.14 18.18
CA GLU A 395 -18.29 6.52 17.69
C GLU A 395 -17.33 6.63 16.50
N PRO A 396 -17.64 7.45 15.48
CA PRO A 396 -16.77 7.62 14.33
C PRO A 396 -15.46 8.33 14.73
N LYS A 397 -14.33 7.83 14.22
CA LYS A 397 -13.00 8.43 14.42
C LYS A 397 -12.55 9.10 13.13
N GLY A 398 -12.16 10.37 13.21
CA GLY A 398 -11.62 11.10 12.06
C GLY A 398 -10.13 10.80 11.86
N VAL A 399 -9.77 10.08 10.79
CA VAL A 399 -8.38 9.79 10.43
C VAL A 399 -7.84 10.94 9.57
N VAL A 400 -6.93 11.73 10.16
CA VAL A 400 -6.31 12.88 9.47
C VAL A 400 -5.22 12.38 8.53
N LEU A 401 -5.40 12.58 7.23
CA LEU A 401 -4.45 12.21 6.19
C LEU A 401 -3.73 13.44 5.66
N THR A 402 -2.40 13.45 5.76
CA THR A 402 -1.58 14.57 5.29
C THR A 402 -1.26 14.46 3.80
N HIS A 403 -0.78 15.56 3.20
CA HIS A 403 -0.26 15.52 1.82
C HIS A 403 0.83 14.45 1.67
N ARG A 404 1.72 14.38 2.67
CA ARG A 404 2.80 13.39 2.76
C ARG A 404 2.27 11.98 2.74
N ASN A 405 1.22 11.67 3.51
CA ASN A 405 0.67 10.31 3.60
C ASN A 405 0.12 9.82 2.25
N ILE A 406 -0.71 10.64 1.60
CA ILE A 406 -1.34 10.29 0.32
C ILE A 406 -0.29 10.17 -0.79
N LEU A 407 0.66 11.11 -0.86
CA LEU A 407 1.76 11.06 -1.83
C LEU A 407 2.68 9.87 -1.58
N ALA A 408 2.96 9.53 -0.31
CA ALA A 408 3.73 8.35 0.04
C ALA A 408 3.06 7.08 -0.48
N ASN A 409 1.80 6.81 -0.13
CA ASN A 409 1.16 5.56 -0.53
C ASN A 409 1.01 5.43 -2.06
N CYS A 410 0.70 6.54 -2.75
CA CYS A 410 0.68 6.55 -4.21
C CYS A 410 2.06 6.30 -4.83
N ASP A 411 3.13 6.81 -4.24
CA ASP A 411 4.49 6.58 -4.72
C ASP A 411 5.00 5.17 -4.39
N GLN A 412 4.54 4.58 -3.28
CA GLN A 412 4.75 3.16 -2.94
C GLN A 412 4.11 2.25 -3.98
N ILE A 413 2.83 2.45 -4.30
CA ILE A 413 2.12 1.70 -5.37
C ILE A 413 2.85 1.87 -6.71
N SER A 414 3.27 3.10 -7.05
CA SER A 414 4.06 3.32 -8.26
C SER A 414 5.41 2.60 -8.24
N SER A 415 6.00 2.41 -7.06
CA SER A 415 7.31 1.76 -6.90
C SER A 415 7.21 0.25 -7.04
N LEU A 416 6.03 -0.33 -7.23
CA LEU A 416 5.87 -1.74 -7.58
C LEU A 416 5.69 -1.97 -9.08
N SER A 417 5.29 -0.93 -9.83
CA SER A 417 4.98 -1.02 -11.27
C SER A 417 3.83 -1.98 -11.62
N ILE A 418 3.03 -2.40 -10.64
CA ILE A 418 1.83 -3.24 -10.84
C ILE A 418 0.66 -2.46 -11.48
N LEU A 419 0.62 -1.14 -11.29
CA LEU A 419 -0.34 -0.24 -11.96
C LEU A 419 0.41 0.70 -12.92
N PRO A 420 0.75 0.26 -14.14
CA PRO A 420 1.43 1.10 -15.11
C PRO A 420 0.51 2.23 -15.60
N ARG A 421 1.08 3.30 -16.16
CA ARG A 421 0.28 4.43 -16.71
C ARG A 421 -0.68 4.01 -17.83
N THR A 422 -0.42 2.87 -18.47
CA THR A 422 -1.24 2.30 -19.54
C THR A 422 -2.43 1.50 -19.03
N CYS A 423 -2.51 1.20 -17.73
CA CYS A 423 -3.64 0.46 -17.20
C CYS A 423 -4.93 1.29 -17.24
N MET A 424 -6.05 0.57 -17.25
CA MET A 424 -7.37 1.14 -17.02
C MET A 424 -7.98 0.47 -15.79
N LEU A 425 -8.20 1.28 -14.74
CA LEU A 425 -8.78 0.82 -13.48
C LEU A 425 -10.31 0.81 -13.56
N VAL A 426 -10.94 -0.18 -12.94
CA VAL A 426 -12.35 -0.10 -12.55
C VAL A 426 -12.45 0.71 -11.25
N GLY A 427 -13.03 1.91 -11.32
CA GLY A 427 -13.28 2.78 -10.18
C GLY A 427 -14.69 2.59 -9.63
N CYS A 428 -14.93 1.47 -8.94
CA CYS A 428 -16.21 1.17 -8.28
C CYS A 428 -16.16 1.30 -6.75
N LEU A 429 -14.97 1.50 -6.17
CA LEU A 429 -14.81 1.55 -4.72
C LEU A 429 -15.21 2.91 -4.15
N PRO A 430 -15.97 2.95 -3.03
CA PRO A 430 -16.41 4.21 -2.45
C PRO A 430 -15.25 5.15 -2.11
N VAL A 431 -15.36 6.41 -2.52
CA VAL A 431 -14.34 7.44 -2.28
C VAL A 431 -14.29 7.91 -0.81
N PHE A 432 -15.29 7.57 0.01
CA PHE A 432 -15.28 7.73 1.47
C PHE A 432 -14.52 6.62 2.20
N HIS A 433 -14.08 5.58 1.49
CA HIS A 433 -13.21 4.54 2.02
C HIS A 433 -11.79 4.74 1.48
N SER A 434 -10.78 4.53 2.33
CA SER A 434 -9.37 4.80 2.00
C SER A 434 -8.87 4.08 0.74
N PHE A 435 -9.36 2.87 0.47
CA PHE A 435 -9.05 2.13 -0.76
C PHE A 435 -9.53 2.85 -2.03
N GLY A 436 -10.78 3.30 -2.06
CA GLY A 436 -11.31 4.09 -3.18
C GLY A 436 -10.67 5.48 -3.24
N PHE A 437 -10.56 6.15 -2.10
CA PHE A 437 -9.97 7.49 -1.94
C PHE A 437 -8.54 7.57 -2.49
N THR A 438 -7.66 6.65 -2.11
CA THR A 438 -6.27 6.68 -2.58
C THR A 438 -6.13 6.07 -3.97
N VAL A 439 -6.58 4.83 -4.18
CA VAL A 439 -6.17 4.04 -5.35
C VAL A 439 -7.02 4.33 -6.58
N THR A 440 -8.32 4.61 -6.41
CA THR A 440 -9.22 4.87 -7.54
C THR A 440 -9.46 6.35 -7.82
N LEU A 441 -9.10 7.25 -6.89
CA LEU A 441 -9.30 8.69 -7.01
C LEU A 441 -7.97 9.47 -7.11
N TRP A 442 -7.11 9.45 -6.08
CA TRP A 442 -5.87 10.25 -6.10
C TRP A 442 -4.79 9.67 -7.00
N TYR A 443 -4.59 8.35 -6.99
CA TYR A 443 -3.55 7.69 -7.78
C TYR A 443 -3.67 7.97 -9.29
N PRO A 444 -4.86 7.86 -9.91
CA PRO A 444 -5.05 8.20 -11.33
C PRO A 444 -4.77 9.67 -11.64
N MET A 445 -5.18 10.61 -10.78
CA MET A 445 -4.86 12.03 -10.97
C MET A 445 -3.35 12.32 -10.86
N LEU A 446 -2.63 11.59 -10.00
CA LEU A 446 -1.19 11.73 -9.81
C LEU A 446 -0.36 11.06 -10.91
N ARG A 447 -0.81 9.90 -11.40
CA ARG A 447 -0.05 9.04 -12.33
C ARG A 447 -0.54 9.11 -13.76
N GLY A 448 -1.78 9.53 -13.98
CA GLY A 448 -2.41 9.64 -15.30
C GLY A 448 -2.75 8.30 -15.94
N CYS A 449 -3.12 7.28 -15.15
CA CYS A 449 -3.77 6.08 -15.67
C CYS A 449 -5.28 6.34 -15.83
N ARG A 450 -5.94 5.55 -16.70
CA ARG A 450 -7.37 5.71 -16.97
C ARG A 450 -8.20 5.04 -15.89
N VAL A 451 -9.41 5.54 -15.68
CA VAL A 451 -10.41 4.94 -14.79
C VAL A 451 -11.76 4.90 -15.48
N VAL A 452 -12.42 3.75 -15.48
CA VAL A 452 -13.86 3.65 -15.77
C VAL A 452 -14.61 3.58 -14.46
N THR A 453 -15.50 4.53 -14.18
CA THR A 453 -16.17 4.62 -12.86
C THR A 453 -17.57 4.03 -12.90
N VAL A 454 -17.90 3.24 -11.88
CA VAL A 454 -19.22 2.66 -11.63
C VAL A 454 -19.66 3.13 -10.24
N PRO A 455 -20.91 3.58 -10.03
CA PRO A 455 -21.29 4.31 -8.83
C PRO A 455 -21.31 3.45 -7.56
N SER A 456 -21.38 2.12 -7.70
CA SER A 456 -21.45 1.19 -6.59
C SER A 456 -20.64 -0.06 -6.89
N PRO A 457 -19.90 -0.62 -5.91
CA PRO A 457 -19.26 -1.92 -6.04
C PRO A 457 -20.28 -3.07 -6.07
N LEU A 458 -21.54 -2.80 -5.68
CA LEU A 458 -22.64 -3.77 -5.70
C LEU A 458 -23.31 -3.90 -7.08
N ASP A 459 -23.04 -2.98 -8.02
CA ASP A 459 -23.62 -3.00 -9.36
C ASP A 459 -22.87 -3.99 -10.28
N THR A 460 -22.86 -5.28 -9.91
CA THR A 460 -22.04 -6.34 -10.53
C THR A 460 -22.11 -6.33 -12.06
N ARG A 461 -23.33 -6.26 -12.64
CA ARG A 461 -23.51 -6.29 -14.09
C ARG A 461 -22.88 -5.07 -14.77
N ARG A 462 -23.06 -3.87 -14.20
CA ARG A 462 -22.46 -2.63 -14.72
C ARG A 462 -20.94 -2.66 -14.62
N ILE A 463 -20.38 -3.31 -13.59
CA ILE A 463 -18.94 -3.55 -13.47
C ILE A 463 -18.44 -4.44 -14.61
N ILE A 464 -19.11 -5.57 -14.86
CA ILE A 464 -18.71 -6.49 -15.93
C ILE A 464 -18.85 -5.81 -17.31
N ASP A 465 -19.93 -5.06 -17.55
CA ASP A 465 -20.12 -4.30 -18.79
C ASP A 465 -19.03 -3.22 -18.95
N ALA A 466 -18.64 -2.54 -17.87
CA ALA A 466 -17.54 -1.58 -17.89
C ALA A 466 -16.19 -2.22 -18.23
N ILE A 467 -15.92 -3.42 -17.70
CA ILE A 467 -14.71 -4.17 -18.02
C ILE A 467 -14.69 -4.53 -19.51
N ARG A 468 -15.76 -5.15 -19.99
CA ARG A 468 -15.89 -5.60 -21.38
C ARG A 468 -15.83 -4.46 -22.39
N GLU A 469 -16.57 -3.38 -22.15
CA GLU A 469 -16.77 -2.31 -23.14
C GLU A 469 -15.63 -1.31 -23.19
N GLU A 470 -14.99 -1.01 -22.05
CA GLU A 470 -13.86 -0.08 -22.01
C GLU A 470 -12.49 -0.78 -22.07
N GLY A 471 -12.47 -2.12 -21.96
CA GLY A 471 -11.24 -2.90 -21.89
C GLY A 471 -10.47 -2.61 -20.60
N ALA A 472 -11.17 -2.56 -19.47
CA ALA A 472 -10.52 -2.34 -18.18
C ALA A 472 -9.53 -3.48 -17.88
N THR A 473 -8.33 -3.11 -17.42
CA THR A 473 -7.23 -4.08 -17.20
C THR A 473 -7.02 -4.41 -15.73
N VAL A 474 -7.59 -3.61 -14.82
CA VAL A 474 -7.42 -3.78 -13.38
C VAL A 474 -8.76 -3.67 -12.67
N LEU A 475 -9.10 -4.70 -11.90
CA LEU A 475 -10.23 -4.70 -10.99
C LEU A 475 -9.74 -4.72 -9.55
N LEU A 476 -10.27 -3.81 -8.73
CA LEU A 476 -9.96 -3.69 -7.31
C LEU A 476 -11.25 -3.90 -6.51
N GLY A 477 -11.21 -4.67 -5.43
CA GLY A 477 -12.41 -4.92 -4.64
C GLY A 477 -12.18 -5.58 -3.29
N ALA A 478 -13.27 -5.80 -2.56
CA ALA A 478 -13.30 -6.77 -1.49
C ALA A 478 -13.74 -8.13 -2.07
N PRO A 479 -13.32 -9.26 -1.49
CA PRO A 479 -13.82 -10.60 -1.85
C PRO A 479 -15.35 -10.65 -1.98
N THR A 480 -16.07 -10.00 -1.05
CA THR A 480 -17.54 -9.87 -1.07
C THR A 480 -18.08 -9.25 -2.36
N PHE A 481 -17.35 -8.35 -3.01
CA PHE A 481 -17.75 -7.73 -4.29
C PHE A 481 -17.30 -8.52 -5.52
N ILE A 482 -16.24 -9.32 -5.39
CA ILE A 482 -15.72 -10.17 -6.47
C ILE A 482 -16.56 -11.45 -6.62
N ARG A 483 -17.08 -12.02 -5.53
CA ARG A 483 -17.86 -13.26 -5.57
C ARG A 483 -19.10 -13.19 -6.47
N PRO A 484 -19.89 -12.10 -6.49
CA PRO A 484 -20.98 -11.95 -7.47
C PRO A 484 -20.49 -11.91 -8.94
N ILE A 485 -19.29 -11.39 -9.21
CA ILE A 485 -18.70 -11.38 -10.55
C ILE A 485 -18.42 -12.81 -10.99
N LEU A 486 -17.87 -13.65 -10.10
CA LEU A 486 -17.65 -15.07 -10.36
C LEU A 486 -18.92 -15.78 -10.84
N LYS A 487 -20.07 -15.48 -10.23
CA LYS A 487 -21.36 -16.08 -10.60
C LYS A 487 -21.95 -15.54 -11.91
N LYS A 488 -21.75 -14.26 -12.23
CA LYS A 488 -22.51 -13.54 -13.27
C LYS A 488 -21.75 -13.23 -14.56
N ALA A 489 -20.42 -13.23 -14.53
CA ALA A 489 -19.61 -12.92 -15.70
C ALA A 489 -19.43 -14.15 -16.59
N GLN A 490 -19.34 -13.95 -17.90
CA GLN A 490 -18.81 -14.95 -18.81
C GLN A 490 -17.30 -14.72 -19.02
N PRO A 491 -16.48 -15.77 -19.28
CA PRO A 491 -15.03 -15.60 -19.44
C PRO A 491 -14.62 -14.56 -20.48
N ALA A 492 -15.36 -14.49 -21.59
CA ALA A 492 -15.12 -13.50 -22.65
C ALA A 492 -15.29 -12.04 -22.19
N GLU A 493 -16.07 -11.79 -21.14
CA GLU A 493 -16.35 -10.44 -20.62
C GLU A 493 -15.24 -9.90 -19.73
N LEU A 494 -14.43 -10.79 -19.12
CA LEU A 494 -13.33 -10.43 -18.23
C LEU A 494 -11.96 -10.51 -18.90
N ARG A 495 -11.91 -10.87 -20.20
CA ARG A 495 -10.66 -11.13 -20.95
C ARG A 495 -9.62 -10.01 -20.94
N SER A 496 -10.01 -8.78 -20.67
CA SER A 496 -9.11 -7.63 -20.64
C SER A 496 -8.40 -7.46 -19.30
N LEU A 497 -8.86 -8.14 -18.24
CA LEU A 497 -8.27 -8.03 -16.91
C LEU A 497 -6.91 -8.74 -16.86
N ASP A 498 -5.87 -7.96 -16.55
CA ASP A 498 -4.52 -8.46 -16.28
C ASP A 498 -4.27 -8.64 -14.78
N LEU A 499 -5.04 -7.93 -13.95
CA LEU A 499 -4.82 -7.87 -12.51
C LEU A 499 -6.15 -7.69 -11.76
N VAL A 500 -6.43 -8.63 -10.86
CA VAL A 500 -7.52 -8.52 -9.87
C VAL A 500 -6.88 -8.44 -8.50
N VAL A 501 -7.15 -7.37 -7.74
CA VAL A 501 -6.64 -7.21 -6.38
C VAL A 501 -7.80 -7.13 -5.40
N THR A 502 -7.77 -8.00 -4.39
CA THR A 502 -8.68 -7.95 -3.25
C THR A 502 -8.01 -7.37 -2.02
N GLY A 503 -8.74 -6.58 -1.25
CA GLY A 503 -8.31 -6.11 0.06
C GLY A 503 -9.49 -5.90 0.99
N ALA A 504 -9.23 -5.28 2.15
CA ALA A 504 -10.21 -4.96 3.19
C ALA A 504 -10.80 -6.17 3.97
N GLU A 505 -10.77 -7.37 3.41
CA GLU A 505 -11.22 -8.64 4.00
C GLU A 505 -10.23 -9.78 3.66
N LYS A 506 -10.32 -10.90 4.39
CA LYS A 506 -9.59 -12.13 4.08
C LYS A 506 -10.13 -12.71 2.76
N LEU A 507 -9.25 -13.07 1.84
CA LEU A 507 -9.62 -13.74 0.59
C LEU A 507 -9.98 -15.21 0.88
N PRO A 508 -11.22 -15.66 0.61
CA PRO A 508 -11.57 -17.07 0.73
C PRO A 508 -10.85 -17.91 -0.33
N GLU A 509 -10.33 -19.06 0.07
CA GLU A 509 -9.58 -19.96 -0.81
C GLU A 509 -10.46 -20.50 -1.94
N ASP A 510 -11.73 -20.82 -1.63
CA ASP A 510 -12.70 -21.29 -2.62
C ASP A 510 -12.95 -20.25 -3.73
N LEU A 511 -13.04 -18.96 -3.36
CA LEU A 511 -13.22 -17.87 -4.29
C LEU A 511 -12.00 -17.74 -5.20
N SER A 512 -10.79 -17.77 -4.63
CA SER A 512 -9.55 -17.68 -5.40
C SER A 512 -9.42 -18.85 -6.38
N ALA A 513 -9.64 -20.08 -5.91
CA ALA A 513 -9.53 -21.30 -6.72
C ALA A 513 -10.53 -21.30 -7.89
N LYS A 514 -11.82 -21.03 -7.62
CA LYS A 514 -12.86 -21.00 -8.66
C LYS A 514 -12.66 -19.86 -9.65
N PHE A 515 -12.22 -18.69 -9.18
CA PHE A 515 -11.95 -17.55 -10.08
C PHE A 515 -10.81 -17.86 -11.04
N ARG A 516 -9.75 -18.50 -10.54
CA ARG A 516 -8.64 -18.99 -11.36
C ARG A 516 -9.06 -20.08 -12.33
N GLU A 517 -9.86 -21.04 -11.89
CA GLU A 517 -10.37 -22.12 -12.75
C GLU A 517 -11.26 -21.58 -13.89
N THR A 518 -12.16 -20.66 -13.57
CA THR A 518 -13.16 -20.14 -14.53
C THR A 518 -12.57 -19.11 -15.48
N TYR A 519 -11.69 -18.23 -14.99
CA TYR A 519 -11.20 -17.06 -15.75
C TYR A 519 -9.70 -17.07 -16.03
N HIS A 520 -8.94 -18.02 -15.49
CA HIS A 520 -7.48 -18.07 -15.57
C HIS A 520 -6.77 -16.81 -15.03
N ILE A 521 -7.42 -16.15 -14.06
CA ILE A 521 -6.91 -14.96 -13.39
C ILE A 521 -6.67 -15.29 -11.92
N GLU A 522 -5.45 -15.06 -11.45
CA GLU A 522 -5.11 -15.14 -10.03
C GLU A 522 -5.57 -13.87 -9.29
N ILE A 523 -6.28 -14.05 -8.17
CA ILE A 523 -6.67 -12.92 -7.32
C ILE A 523 -5.52 -12.58 -6.37
N MET A 524 -5.00 -11.36 -6.49
CA MET A 524 -3.93 -10.86 -5.64
C MET A 524 -4.49 -10.24 -4.36
N GLN A 525 -4.15 -10.79 -3.20
CA GLN A 525 -4.56 -10.20 -1.92
C GLN A 525 -3.60 -9.09 -1.47
N GLY A 526 -4.14 -8.00 -0.93
CA GLY A 526 -3.40 -6.96 -0.23
C GLY A 526 -4.00 -6.63 1.14
N TYR A 527 -3.20 -6.03 1.99
CA TYR A 527 -3.60 -5.59 3.33
C TYR A 527 -3.30 -4.11 3.54
N GLY A 528 -4.14 -3.50 4.37
CA GLY A 528 -4.12 -2.07 4.58
C GLY A 528 -5.20 -1.58 5.52
N LEU A 529 -4.93 -0.42 6.12
CA LEU A 529 -5.79 0.27 7.08
C LEU A 529 -5.93 1.73 6.67
N THR A 530 -7.03 2.39 7.02
CA THR A 530 -7.22 3.82 6.71
C THR A 530 -6.06 4.67 7.25
N GLU A 531 -5.57 4.34 8.43
CA GLU A 531 -4.44 4.90 9.15
C GLU A 531 -3.08 4.71 8.43
N THR A 532 -3.04 3.92 7.36
CA THR A 532 -1.85 3.64 6.51
C THR A 532 -2.04 4.04 5.04
N THR A 533 -3.15 4.72 4.74
CA THR A 533 -3.48 5.46 3.51
C THR A 533 -3.60 4.75 2.13
N PRO A 534 -4.10 3.51 1.95
CA PRO A 534 -4.29 2.43 2.92
C PRO A 534 -3.28 1.29 2.81
N ALA A 535 -2.56 1.12 1.70
CA ALA A 535 -1.90 -0.15 1.42
C ALA A 535 -0.60 -0.30 2.22
N THR A 536 -0.44 -1.42 2.93
CA THR A 536 0.80 -1.78 3.63
C THR A 536 1.48 -3.00 3.05
N ASN A 537 0.71 -3.95 2.51
CA ASN A 537 1.20 -5.18 1.92
C ASN A 537 0.43 -5.52 0.65
N ILE A 538 1.09 -6.21 -0.28
CA ILE A 538 0.45 -6.65 -1.53
C ILE A 538 1.13 -7.89 -2.11
N ASN A 539 0.33 -8.87 -2.51
CA ASN A 539 0.74 -9.95 -3.40
C ASN A 539 0.84 -9.44 -4.83
N GLN A 540 1.83 -9.94 -5.56
CA GLN A 540 2.05 -9.58 -6.96
C GLN A 540 2.04 -10.82 -7.85
N PRO A 541 1.67 -10.70 -9.14
CA PRO A 541 1.96 -11.74 -10.11
C PRO A 541 3.43 -12.13 -10.07
N HIS A 542 3.74 -13.39 -10.34
CA HIS A 542 5.13 -13.82 -10.46
C HIS A 542 5.83 -12.98 -11.54
N PRO A 543 6.97 -12.33 -11.22
CA PRO A 543 7.70 -11.58 -12.23
C PRO A 543 8.19 -12.50 -13.34
N ALA A 544 8.06 -12.04 -14.59
CA ALA A 544 8.52 -12.79 -15.75
C ALA A 544 10.03 -13.08 -15.70
N ILE A 545 10.43 -14.24 -16.23
CA ILE A 545 11.83 -14.58 -16.45
C ILE A 545 12.18 -14.08 -17.86
N VAL A 546 12.93 -12.98 -17.95
CA VAL A 546 13.28 -12.35 -19.24
C VAL A 546 14.76 -12.49 -19.62
N THR A 547 15.58 -13.09 -18.76
CA THR A 547 17.00 -13.32 -19.01
C THR A 547 17.31 -14.79 -18.74
N SER A 548 18.31 -15.34 -19.46
CA SER A 548 18.79 -16.71 -19.26
C SER A 548 19.44 -16.96 -17.89
N THR A 549 19.73 -15.89 -17.14
CA THR A 549 20.27 -15.93 -15.78
C THR A 549 19.20 -15.61 -14.71
N GLY A 550 17.95 -15.41 -15.11
CA GLY A 550 16.86 -15.10 -14.18
C GLY A 550 16.33 -16.36 -13.52
N GLU A 551 16.43 -16.44 -12.19
CA GLU A 551 15.79 -17.51 -11.41
C GLU A 551 14.26 -17.30 -11.35
N HIS A 552 13.50 -18.23 -10.78
CA HIS A 552 12.11 -17.95 -10.42
C HIS A 552 12.07 -17.01 -9.18
N GLN A 553 11.13 -16.07 -9.14
CA GLN A 553 10.85 -15.27 -7.94
C GLN A 553 9.37 -15.34 -7.59
N THR A 554 9.09 -15.59 -6.31
CA THR A 554 7.73 -15.71 -5.80
C THR A 554 7.13 -14.32 -5.59
N GLY A 555 6.07 -13.98 -6.34
CA GLY A 555 5.35 -12.71 -6.22
C GLY A 555 4.21 -12.74 -5.20
N HIS A 556 3.60 -13.91 -4.99
CA HIS A 556 2.50 -14.13 -4.07
C HIS A 556 2.61 -15.49 -3.39
N LYS A 557 1.91 -15.67 -2.26
CA LYS A 557 1.71 -16.95 -1.59
C LYS A 557 0.24 -17.11 -1.16
N PRO A 558 -0.35 -18.31 -1.28
CA PRO A 558 -1.66 -18.59 -0.71
C PRO A 558 -1.73 -18.24 0.78
N GLY A 559 -2.84 -17.64 1.20
CA GLY A 559 -3.10 -17.20 2.59
C GLY A 559 -2.31 -15.97 3.06
N ALA A 560 -1.25 -15.55 2.34
CA ALA A 560 -0.51 -14.34 2.67
C ALA A 560 -1.21 -13.10 2.08
N VAL A 561 -1.04 -11.96 2.75
CA VAL A 561 -1.47 -10.64 2.24
C VAL A 561 -0.37 -9.89 1.48
N GLY A 562 0.76 -10.57 1.23
CA GLY A 562 1.89 -10.03 0.48
C GLY A 562 3.03 -9.48 1.33
N ARG A 563 4.08 -9.06 0.64
CA ARG A 563 5.22 -8.36 1.27
C ARG A 563 4.90 -6.88 1.50
N LEU A 564 5.69 -6.24 2.34
CA LEU A 564 5.56 -4.81 2.65
C LEU A 564 5.69 -3.92 1.40
N MET A 565 4.90 -2.84 1.36
CA MET A 565 5.06 -1.77 0.39
C MET A 565 6.44 -1.11 0.56
N PRO A 566 7.08 -0.62 -0.52
CA PRO A 566 8.40 0.00 -0.44
C PRO A 566 8.45 1.15 0.59
N GLY A 567 9.53 1.25 1.36
CA GLY A 567 9.67 2.31 2.36
C GLY A 567 8.79 2.15 3.62
N MET A 568 8.22 0.96 3.84
CA MET A 568 7.64 0.57 5.13
C MET A 568 8.57 -0.36 5.90
N THR A 569 8.44 -0.32 7.22
CA THR A 569 9.02 -1.30 8.13
C THR A 569 7.95 -1.78 9.12
N ALA A 570 8.21 -2.92 9.74
CA ALA A 570 7.29 -3.58 10.67
C ALA A 570 8.01 -4.12 11.91
N ARG A 571 7.24 -4.32 12.97
CA ARG A 571 7.58 -5.11 14.15
C ARG A 571 6.42 -6.02 14.51
N ILE A 572 6.74 -7.15 15.15
CA ILE A 572 5.77 -8.01 15.81
C ILE A 572 6.08 -7.93 17.30
N VAL A 573 5.06 -7.66 18.13
CA VAL A 573 5.22 -7.60 19.59
C VAL A 573 4.21 -8.51 20.26
N HIS A 574 4.57 -9.03 21.43
CA HIS A 574 3.64 -9.78 22.25
C HIS A 574 2.48 -8.86 22.69
N PRO A 575 1.20 -9.24 22.48
CA PRO A 575 0.06 -8.34 22.68
C PRO A 575 -0.11 -7.86 24.11
N GLU A 576 0.28 -8.68 25.11
CA GLU A 576 0.14 -8.33 26.53
C GLU A 576 1.40 -7.66 27.11
N THR A 577 2.55 -8.31 27.03
CA THR A 577 3.81 -7.80 27.60
C THR A 577 4.43 -6.68 26.78
N GLY A 578 4.06 -6.55 25.52
CA GLY A 578 4.66 -5.61 24.59
C GLY A 578 6.10 -5.94 24.18
N LYS A 579 6.66 -7.09 24.55
CA LYS A 579 8.03 -7.44 24.15
C LYS A 579 8.12 -7.67 22.64
N ASP A 580 9.23 -7.26 22.02
CA ASP A 580 9.52 -7.59 20.63
C ASP A 580 9.61 -9.09 20.45
N LEU A 581 8.98 -9.60 19.40
CA LEU A 581 9.04 -10.99 18.96
C LEU A 581 9.77 -11.08 17.62
N PRO A 582 10.35 -12.24 17.27
CA PRO A 582 10.77 -12.51 15.91
C PRO A 582 9.63 -12.23 14.92
N LEU A 583 9.95 -11.69 13.74
CA LEU A 583 8.94 -11.40 12.73
C LEU A 583 8.12 -12.64 12.32
N THR A 584 8.70 -13.83 12.49
CA THR A 584 8.10 -15.12 12.14
C THR A 584 7.13 -15.67 13.16
N GLU A 585 7.10 -15.10 14.36
CA GLU A 585 6.15 -15.48 15.42
C GLU A 585 4.86 -14.66 15.29
N VAL A 586 3.75 -15.23 15.78
CA VAL A 586 2.46 -14.54 15.80
C VAL A 586 2.44 -13.51 16.93
N GLY A 587 2.11 -12.27 16.60
CA GLY A 587 1.91 -11.22 17.58
C GLY A 587 1.25 -9.98 16.98
N MET A 588 1.16 -8.91 17.77
CA MET A 588 0.59 -7.64 17.36
C MET A 588 1.48 -6.98 16.30
N ILE A 589 0.88 -6.65 15.16
CA ILE A 589 1.57 -6.02 14.03
C ILE A 589 1.70 -4.52 14.29
N LEU A 590 2.93 -4.03 14.26
CA LEU A 590 3.27 -2.61 14.35
C LEU A 590 3.86 -2.16 13.02
N PHE A 591 3.44 -0.99 12.53
CA PHE A 591 3.94 -0.43 11.28
C PHE A 591 4.55 0.96 11.46
N LYS A 592 5.52 1.26 10.57
CA LYS A 592 6.09 2.58 10.42
C LYS A 592 6.41 2.84 8.95
N GLY A 593 6.11 4.05 8.49
CA GLY A 593 6.33 4.47 7.11
C GLY A 593 5.72 5.85 6.84
N ALA A 594 6.08 6.47 5.72
CA ALA A 594 5.62 7.82 5.37
C ALA A 594 4.09 7.88 5.06
N ASN A 595 3.46 6.74 4.78
CA ASN A 595 2.03 6.59 4.54
C ASN A 595 1.19 6.43 5.81
N VAL A 596 1.82 6.23 6.97
CA VAL A 596 1.14 6.11 8.26
C VAL A 596 0.71 7.49 8.73
N PHE A 597 -0.57 7.64 9.12
CA PHE A 597 -1.13 8.87 9.68
C PHE A 597 -0.42 9.26 10.98
N THR A 598 -0.71 10.45 11.51
CA THR A 598 -0.07 10.92 12.76
C THR A 598 -1.04 11.11 13.91
N GLN A 599 -2.33 11.29 13.62
CA GLN A 599 -3.34 11.57 14.66
C GLN A 599 -4.76 11.30 14.20
N TYR A 600 -5.63 10.99 15.16
CA TYR A 600 -7.07 11.15 15.01
C TYR A 600 -7.46 12.61 15.27
N LEU A 601 -8.49 13.07 14.57
CA LEU A 601 -8.97 14.44 14.66
C LEU A 601 -9.54 14.73 16.06
N ASN A 602 -8.96 15.71 16.75
CA ASN A 602 -9.39 16.20 18.07
C ASN A 602 -9.50 15.09 19.14
N ASP A 603 -8.73 14.01 19.02
CA ASP A 603 -8.79 12.86 19.92
C ASP A 603 -7.37 12.42 20.30
N GLU A 604 -6.78 13.16 21.25
CA GLU A 604 -5.41 12.91 21.70
C GLU A 604 -5.26 11.58 22.42
N GLU A 605 -6.27 11.14 23.17
CA GLU A 605 -6.24 9.88 23.90
C GLU A 605 -6.16 8.70 22.94
N LYS A 606 -7.07 8.64 21.95
CA LYS A 606 -7.02 7.57 20.93
C LYS A 606 -5.78 7.69 20.05
N THR A 607 -5.27 8.90 19.83
CA THR A 607 -4.00 9.09 19.12
C THR A 607 -2.85 8.48 19.91
N ARG A 608 -2.70 8.80 21.20
CA ARG A 608 -1.68 8.20 22.06
C ARG A 608 -1.82 6.68 22.11
N GLY A 609 -3.05 6.16 22.25
CA GLY A 609 -3.31 4.71 22.27
C GLY A 609 -3.02 3.99 20.95
N ALA A 610 -3.00 4.70 19.82
CA ALA A 610 -2.67 4.12 18.52
C ALA A 610 -1.16 4.04 18.24
N PHE A 611 -0.33 4.69 19.06
CA PHE A 611 1.12 4.70 18.87
C PHE A 611 1.88 4.17 20.07
N ARG A 612 2.96 3.45 19.80
CA ARG A 612 3.94 3.02 20.80
C ARG A 612 5.33 3.29 20.27
N ASP A 613 6.09 4.17 20.93
CA ASP A 613 7.45 4.52 20.54
C ASP A 613 7.57 4.96 19.05
N GLY A 614 6.54 5.63 18.55
CA GLY A 614 6.44 6.08 17.16
C GLY A 614 6.09 4.99 16.14
N TRP A 615 5.67 3.80 16.61
CA TRP A 615 5.09 2.73 15.79
C TRP A 615 3.57 2.76 15.89
N PHE A 616 2.90 2.66 14.75
CA PHE A 616 1.44 2.53 14.72
C PHE A 616 1.04 1.10 15.07
N VAL A 617 0.19 0.96 16.09
CA VAL A 617 -0.37 -0.33 16.54
C VAL A 617 -1.63 -0.61 15.75
N THR A 618 -1.59 -1.65 14.90
CA THR A 618 -2.69 -1.96 13.97
C THR A 618 -3.95 -2.49 14.68
N GLY A 619 -3.77 -3.18 15.80
CA GLY A 619 -4.81 -3.99 16.43
C GLY A 619 -4.97 -5.37 15.80
N ASP A 620 -4.18 -5.70 14.78
CA ASP A 620 -4.20 -6.98 14.07
C ASP A 620 -3.02 -7.87 14.50
N LEU A 621 -3.28 -9.17 14.64
CA LEU A 621 -2.30 -10.19 14.91
C LEU A 621 -1.82 -10.82 13.60
N GLY A 622 -0.52 -11.04 13.49
CA GLY A 622 0.07 -11.63 12.31
C GLY A 622 1.52 -12.02 12.51
N ARG A 623 2.08 -12.59 11.45
CA ARG A 623 3.49 -12.99 11.34
C ARG A 623 3.97 -12.83 9.91
N PHE A 624 5.26 -12.70 9.73
CA PHE A 624 5.93 -12.83 8.44
C PHE A 624 6.45 -14.26 8.25
N ASP A 625 6.70 -14.66 7.02
CA ASP A 625 7.58 -15.80 6.75
C ASP A 625 9.01 -15.33 6.43
N ASP A 626 9.92 -16.27 6.22
CA ASP A 626 11.32 -15.97 5.89
C ASP A 626 11.48 -15.23 4.55
N ASP A 627 10.51 -15.38 3.65
CA ASP A 627 10.43 -14.68 2.36
C ASP A 627 9.87 -13.25 2.48
N GLY A 628 9.42 -12.85 3.68
CA GLY A 628 8.87 -11.53 3.99
C GLY A 628 7.40 -11.34 3.64
N PHE A 629 6.65 -12.42 3.39
CA PHE A 629 5.20 -12.38 3.21
C PHE A 629 4.50 -12.30 4.57
N LEU A 630 3.55 -11.38 4.70
CA LEU A 630 2.74 -11.24 5.90
C LEU A 630 1.51 -12.15 5.85
N TYR A 631 1.21 -12.81 6.96
CA TYR A 631 0.00 -13.56 7.23
C TYR A 631 -0.79 -12.85 8.33
N ILE A 632 -2.07 -12.60 8.09
CA ILE A 632 -2.99 -12.02 9.08
C ILE A 632 -3.71 -13.17 9.76
N GLU A 633 -3.45 -13.33 11.05
CA GLU A 633 -4.01 -14.42 11.87
C GLU A 633 -5.34 -14.01 12.52
N GLY A 634 -5.60 -12.71 12.65
CA GLY A 634 -6.88 -12.17 13.10
C GLY A 634 -6.76 -10.75 13.65
N ARG A 635 -7.87 -10.17 14.11
CA ARG A 635 -7.87 -8.87 14.78
C ARG A 635 -8.04 -9.06 16.27
N LEU A 636 -7.22 -8.45 17.12
CA LEU A 636 -7.25 -8.66 18.57
C LEU A 636 -8.65 -8.48 19.18
N SER A 637 -9.43 -7.51 18.68
CA SER A 637 -10.82 -7.26 19.12
C SER A 637 -11.84 -8.31 18.67
N ARG A 638 -11.45 -9.22 17.77
CA ARG A 638 -12.23 -10.37 17.27
C ARG A 638 -11.69 -11.69 17.81
N PHE A 639 -11.12 -11.64 19.00
CA PHE A 639 -10.81 -12.78 19.82
C PHE A 639 -11.62 -12.70 21.10
N SER A 640 -12.03 -13.85 21.61
CA SER A 640 -12.48 -13.97 22.99
C SER A 640 -11.40 -14.65 23.82
N LYS A 641 -11.24 -14.20 25.07
CA LYS A 641 -10.41 -14.86 26.08
C LYS A 641 -11.27 -15.83 26.87
N ILE A 642 -11.13 -17.12 26.56
CA ILE A 642 -11.97 -18.18 27.14
C ILE A 642 -11.07 -19.14 27.89
N GLY A 643 -11.14 -19.13 29.23
CA GLY A 643 -10.31 -20.01 30.06
C GLY A 643 -8.80 -19.78 29.90
N GLY A 644 -8.40 -18.55 29.58
CA GLY A 644 -6.99 -18.18 29.34
C GLY A 644 -6.51 -18.37 27.90
N GLU A 645 -7.30 -18.99 27.02
CA GLU A 645 -6.98 -19.13 25.60
C GLU A 645 -7.55 -17.97 24.76
N MET A 646 -6.81 -17.55 23.74
CA MET A 646 -7.26 -16.58 22.75
C MET A 646 -7.99 -17.30 21.60
N VAL A 647 -9.31 -17.12 21.52
CA VAL A 647 -10.19 -17.82 20.59
C VAL A 647 -10.59 -16.92 19.42
N PRO A 648 -10.10 -17.18 18.18
CA PRO A 648 -10.37 -16.35 17.00
C PRO A 648 -11.79 -16.53 16.44
N HIS A 649 -12.62 -15.48 16.49
CA HIS A 649 -13.98 -15.53 15.96
C HIS A 649 -14.01 -15.86 14.46
N GLY A 650 -13.11 -15.27 13.68
CA GLY A 650 -13.07 -15.46 12.22
C GLY A 650 -12.69 -16.88 11.78
N THR A 651 -11.85 -17.58 12.54
CA THR A 651 -11.51 -18.99 12.27
C THR A 651 -12.71 -19.89 12.52
N ILE A 652 -13.47 -19.62 13.59
CA ILE A 652 -14.70 -20.33 13.88
C ILE A 652 -15.73 -20.08 12.78
N GLU A 653 -15.92 -18.82 12.37
CA GLU A 653 -16.82 -18.46 11.28
C GLU A 653 -16.49 -19.20 9.97
N GLN A 654 -15.21 -19.24 9.59
CA GLN A 654 -14.75 -19.96 8.40
C GLN A 654 -15.06 -21.47 8.51
N LYS A 655 -14.88 -22.05 9.69
CA LYS A 655 -15.11 -23.48 9.88
C LYS A 655 -16.59 -23.82 9.94
N ILE A 656 -17.42 -22.95 10.49
CA ILE A 656 -18.89 -23.03 10.39
C ILE A 656 -19.32 -23.01 8.93
N GLU A 657 -18.79 -22.08 8.13
CA GLU A 657 -19.08 -21.99 6.68
C GLU A 657 -18.80 -23.32 5.98
N GLU A 658 -17.64 -23.92 6.26
CA GLU A 658 -17.17 -25.17 5.67
C GLU A 658 -18.04 -26.38 6.09
N VAL A 659 -18.22 -26.59 7.40
CA VAL A 659 -18.89 -27.81 7.90
C VAL A 659 -20.39 -27.77 7.70
N MET A 660 -21.01 -26.58 7.87
CA MET A 660 -22.45 -26.42 7.71
C MET A 660 -22.85 -26.16 6.25
N ARG A 661 -21.86 -25.97 5.36
CA ARG A 661 -22.06 -25.60 3.95
C ARG A 661 -22.95 -24.36 3.81
N TRP A 662 -22.79 -23.42 4.73
CA TRP A 662 -23.57 -22.19 4.76
C TRP A 662 -22.97 -21.17 3.83
N ASP A 663 -23.33 -21.26 2.56
CA ASP A 663 -22.89 -20.29 1.56
C ASP A 663 -23.32 -18.86 1.98
N GLN A 664 -22.34 -17.98 2.15
CA GLN A 664 -22.53 -16.55 2.43
C GLN A 664 -22.54 -15.70 1.15
N SER A 665 -22.63 -16.32 -0.03
CA SER A 665 -22.50 -15.63 -1.31
C SER A 665 -23.59 -14.61 -1.64
N ASP A 666 -24.76 -14.70 -0.99
CA ASP A 666 -25.87 -13.76 -1.15
C ASP A 666 -26.02 -12.80 0.06
N GLY A 667 -25.03 -12.81 0.97
CA GLY A 667 -24.96 -11.93 2.14
C GLY A 667 -24.45 -12.65 3.39
N LEU A 668 -24.02 -11.87 4.38
CA LEU A 668 -23.56 -12.38 5.68
C LEU A 668 -24.77 -13.00 6.42
N THR A 669 -24.76 -14.34 6.57
CA THR A 669 -25.88 -15.08 7.21
C THR A 669 -25.62 -15.44 8.66
N PHE A 670 -24.38 -15.32 9.12
CA PHE A 670 -24.02 -15.54 10.52
C PHE A 670 -22.77 -14.74 10.93
N ALA A 671 -22.60 -14.55 12.23
CA ALA A 671 -21.42 -13.93 12.83
C ALA A 671 -21.18 -14.50 14.25
N VAL A 672 -19.91 -14.65 14.63
CA VAL A 672 -19.50 -15.08 15.97
C VAL A 672 -19.09 -13.87 16.79
N MET A 673 -19.66 -13.76 17.99
CA MET A 673 -19.42 -12.69 18.94
C MET A 673 -19.02 -13.24 20.32
N GLY A 674 -18.18 -12.50 21.02
CA GLY A 674 -17.84 -12.76 22.42
C GLY A 674 -18.78 -12.03 23.37
N VAL A 675 -19.21 -12.71 24.43
CA VAL A 675 -20.00 -12.13 25.53
C VAL A 675 -19.36 -12.51 26.88
N PRO A 676 -19.54 -11.70 27.95
CA PRO A 676 -19.00 -12.03 29.27
C PRO A 676 -19.54 -13.37 29.80
N ASP A 677 -18.67 -14.18 30.42
CA ASP A 677 -19.01 -15.44 31.08
C ASP A 677 -18.37 -15.50 32.47
N PRO A 678 -19.14 -15.73 33.55
CA PRO A 678 -18.61 -15.71 34.92
C PRO A 678 -17.56 -16.79 35.22
N ALA A 679 -17.58 -17.93 34.51
CA ALA A 679 -16.71 -19.07 34.78
C ALA A 679 -15.42 -19.04 33.95
N LYS A 680 -15.50 -18.56 32.70
CA LYS A 680 -14.40 -18.62 31.72
C LYS A 680 -13.91 -17.26 31.25
N GLY A 681 -14.46 -16.17 31.79
CA GLY A 681 -14.20 -14.80 31.37
C GLY A 681 -15.12 -14.38 30.23
N GLU A 682 -15.08 -15.12 29.11
CA GLU A 682 -15.98 -14.93 27.97
C GLU A 682 -16.56 -16.25 27.45
N ALA A 683 -17.70 -16.16 26.77
CA ALA A 683 -18.33 -17.22 26.00
C ALA A 683 -18.61 -16.75 24.57
N LEU A 684 -18.84 -17.70 23.67
CA LEU A 684 -19.13 -17.42 22.26
C LEU A 684 -20.63 -17.55 21.96
N VAL A 685 -21.15 -16.55 21.26
CA VAL A 685 -22.49 -16.53 20.68
C VAL A 685 -22.38 -16.58 19.16
N LEU A 686 -23.11 -17.49 18.53
CA LEU A 686 -23.36 -17.50 17.10
C LEU A 686 -24.65 -16.73 16.81
N LEU A 687 -24.54 -15.57 16.17
CA LEU A 687 -25.68 -14.91 15.53
C LEU A 687 -25.92 -15.57 14.18
N THR A 688 -27.15 -15.94 13.85
CA THR A 688 -27.44 -16.60 12.56
C THR A 688 -28.84 -16.24 12.06
N THR A 689 -29.02 -16.13 10.75
CA THR A 689 -30.34 -16.01 10.11
C THR A 689 -30.95 -17.37 9.77
N ARG A 690 -30.19 -18.44 9.97
CA ARG A 690 -30.57 -19.82 9.66
C ARG A 690 -30.97 -20.56 10.93
N ASP A 691 -31.94 -21.45 10.81
CA ASP A 691 -32.27 -22.40 11.88
C ASP A 691 -31.19 -23.47 11.97
N VAL A 692 -30.65 -23.66 13.18
CA VAL A 692 -29.62 -24.65 13.47
C VAL A 692 -29.76 -25.13 14.92
N ALA A 693 -29.68 -26.44 15.13
CA ALA A 693 -29.61 -26.99 16.46
C ALA A 693 -28.19 -26.84 17.02
N ALA A 694 -28.09 -26.49 18.31
CA ALA A 694 -26.80 -26.32 18.97
C ALA A 694 -25.94 -27.59 18.94
N ASP A 695 -26.57 -28.76 19.09
CA ASP A 695 -25.88 -30.05 19.09
C ASP A 695 -25.35 -30.43 17.70
N ASP A 696 -26.08 -30.12 16.63
CA ASP A 696 -25.63 -30.36 15.25
C ASP A 696 -24.40 -29.52 14.92
N LEU A 697 -24.45 -28.22 15.23
CA LEU A 697 -23.31 -27.31 15.06
C LEU A 697 -22.10 -27.78 15.87
N ARG A 698 -22.35 -28.15 17.14
CA ARG A 698 -21.30 -28.61 18.04
C ARG A 698 -20.62 -29.87 17.53
N THR A 699 -21.40 -30.85 17.09
CA THR A 699 -20.89 -32.11 16.55
C THR A 699 -20.05 -31.86 15.30
N ALA A 700 -20.59 -31.10 14.35
CA ALA A 700 -19.90 -30.78 13.10
C ALA A 700 -18.57 -30.03 13.31
N LEU A 701 -18.51 -29.09 14.27
CA LEU A 701 -17.28 -28.36 14.57
C LEU A 701 -16.24 -29.22 15.31
N LEU A 702 -16.66 -30.08 16.23
CA LEU A 702 -15.75 -31.01 16.91
C LEU A 702 -15.17 -32.03 15.92
N ASP A 703 -15.99 -32.58 15.04
CA ASP A 703 -15.56 -33.52 14.00
C ASP A 703 -14.58 -32.89 13.00
N ALA A 704 -14.70 -31.57 12.78
CA ALA A 704 -13.76 -30.79 11.98
C ALA A 704 -12.47 -30.39 12.73
N GLY A 705 -12.28 -30.89 13.95
CA GLY A 705 -11.07 -30.73 14.74
C GLY A 705 -10.96 -29.42 15.53
N LEU A 706 -12.05 -28.68 15.73
CA LEU A 706 -12.00 -27.51 16.62
C LEU A 706 -11.89 -27.94 18.09
N PRO A 707 -11.10 -27.23 18.90
CA PRO A 707 -11.12 -27.41 20.35
C PRO A 707 -12.52 -27.15 20.91
N ALA A 708 -12.93 -27.94 21.92
CA ALA A 708 -14.25 -27.81 22.54
C ALA A 708 -14.52 -26.43 23.18
N LEU A 709 -13.45 -25.69 23.53
CA LEU A 709 -13.53 -24.31 24.02
C LEU A 709 -13.90 -23.30 22.92
N TRP A 710 -13.66 -23.63 21.65
CA TRP A 710 -13.88 -22.73 20.52
C TRP A 710 -15.28 -22.88 19.91
N VAL A 711 -16.06 -23.88 20.34
CA VAL A 711 -17.40 -24.13 19.83
C VAL A 711 -18.40 -23.17 20.48
N PRO A 712 -19.13 -22.35 19.70
CA PRO A 712 -20.20 -21.51 20.23
C PRO A 712 -21.28 -22.36 20.90
N ARG A 713 -21.59 -22.04 22.16
CA ARG A 713 -22.62 -22.75 22.93
C ARG A 713 -23.98 -22.08 22.86
N ILE A 714 -23.99 -20.81 22.49
CA ILE A 714 -25.17 -19.96 22.47
C ILE A 714 -25.43 -19.64 21.01
N ILE A 715 -26.62 -20.00 20.52
CA ILE A 715 -27.05 -19.68 19.16
C ILE A 715 -28.21 -18.71 19.29
N HIS A 716 -28.10 -17.56 18.62
CA HIS A 716 -29.11 -16.53 18.61
C HIS A 716 -29.59 -16.29 17.18
N ARG A 717 -30.84 -16.65 16.91
CA ARG A 717 -31.45 -16.43 15.61
C ARG A 717 -31.87 -14.97 15.48
N VAL A 718 -31.42 -14.32 14.41
CA VAL A 718 -31.77 -12.94 14.06
C VAL A 718 -32.32 -12.86 12.65
N GLU A 719 -33.14 -11.85 12.35
CA GLU A 719 -33.73 -11.70 11.02
C GLU A 719 -32.66 -11.42 9.95
N LYS A 720 -31.66 -10.59 10.30
CA LYS A 720 -30.56 -10.21 9.42
C LYS A 720 -29.30 -9.95 10.24
N ILE A 721 -28.12 -10.31 9.72
CA ILE A 721 -26.86 -9.88 10.32
C ILE A 721 -26.58 -8.41 9.94
N PRO A 722 -26.34 -7.52 10.93
CA PRO A 722 -25.97 -6.13 10.67
C PRO A 722 -24.68 -6.00 9.83
N ILE A 723 -24.76 -5.24 8.74
CA ILE A 723 -23.64 -4.95 7.83
C ILE A 723 -23.56 -3.45 7.49
N LEU A 724 -22.34 -2.95 7.29
CA LEU A 724 -22.05 -1.61 6.80
C LEU A 724 -22.15 -1.57 5.26
N GLY A 725 -22.40 -0.41 4.65
CA GLY A 725 -22.44 -0.29 3.18
C GLY A 725 -21.10 -0.51 2.45
N THR A 726 -20.02 -0.73 3.21
CA THR A 726 -18.74 -1.25 2.71
C THR A 726 -18.72 -2.76 2.53
N GLY A 727 -19.79 -3.48 2.92
CA GLY A 727 -19.89 -4.94 2.90
C GLY A 727 -19.43 -5.63 4.20
N LYS A 728 -18.85 -4.89 5.15
CA LYS A 728 -18.32 -5.46 6.40
C LYS A 728 -19.39 -5.63 7.49
N THR A 729 -19.21 -6.60 8.38
CA THR A 729 -20.03 -6.80 9.59
C THR A 729 -20.03 -5.54 10.47
N ASP A 730 -21.21 -5.09 10.91
CA ASP A 730 -21.34 -4.06 11.94
C ASP A 730 -21.19 -4.70 13.33
N LEU A 731 -19.94 -4.74 13.81
CA LEU A 731 -19.58 -5.41 15.06
C LEU A 731 -20.30 -4.82 16.29
N LYS A 732 -20.68 -3.54 16.26
CA LYS A 732 -21.38 -2.92 17.39
C LYS A 732 -22.81 -3.45 17.46
N ALA A 733 -23.54 -3.32 16.36
CA ALA A 733 -24.91 -3.83 16.27
C ALA A 733 -24.96 -5.35 16.51
N CYS A 734 -23.98 -6.11 15.99
CA CYS A 734 -23.86 -7.54 16.29
C CYS A 734 -23.60 -7.80 17.78
N ARG A 735 -22.75 -7.01 18.44
CA ARG A 735 -22.48 -7.19 19.88
C ARG A 735 -23.71 -6.91 20.73
N GLU A 736 -24.48 -5.89 20.39
CA GLU A 736 -25.74 -5.57 21.06
C GLU A 736 -26.73 -6.74 20.95
N LEU A 737 -26.89 -7.33 19.76
CA LEU A 737 -27.71 -8.53 19.55
C LEU A 737 -27.16 -9.77 20.28
N ALA A 738 -25.85 -9.93 20.37
CA ALA A 738 -25.26 -11.05 21.10
C ALA A 738 -25.47 -10.91 22.62
N LEU A 739 -25.44 -9.68 23.15
CA LEU A 739 -25.73 -9.42 24.56
C LEU A 739 -27.20 -9.69 24.90
N THR A 740 -28.15 -9.45 23.98
CA THR A 740 -29.56 -9.83 24.19
C THR A 740 -29.79 -11.34 24.19
N ALA A 741 -28.83 -12.14 23.70
CA ALA A 741 -28.92 -13.60 23.74
C ALA A 741 -28.53 -14.19 25.11
N VAL A 742 -27.89 -13.40 25.97
CA VAL A 742 -27.39 -13.82 27.30
C VAL A 742 -27.93 -12.98 28.45
N ALA A 743 -28.76 -11.98 28.13
CA ALA A 743 -29.61 -11.26 29.07
C ALA A 743 -30.88 -12.06 29.32
#